data_AF-A0A7X7KJN7-F1
#
_entry.id   AF-A0A7X7KJN7-F1
#
_cell.length_a   1.000
_cell.length_b   1.000
_cell.length_c   1.000
_cell.angle_alpha   90.00
_cell.angle_beta   90.00
_cell.angle_gamma   90.00
#
_symmetry.space_group_name_H-M   'P 1'
#
loop_
_entity.id
_entity.type
_entity.pdbx_description
1 polymer ?
#
loop_
_entity_poly.entity_id
_entity_poly.type
_entity_poly.pdbx_seq_one_letter_code
_entity_poly.pdbx_strand_id
1 'polypeptide(L)'
;QIDQLQFHNNWSREPEVAPQQVTFSRLRLMRLPPGGVKGPRLDDEAFFAMLDLDRPELAAVREAWRGGDGAGARRALAAHVRQRQAPLWTVRPEDRPTLGVTPPAAHPGIEKGGRYSLGVALEQPGWQCLRLPLADFRAEGTPVGWEWVSGLRLSWRVQGDPYDGRELHLDDVALVGPGGRRSLGDFESEASGWEGLYRDESQARQGRASGRWWFPEIFPSAACQRYPADWRPYEALELWVRAGQPGDRLEIAVTSALPDTRRAEEILTRTFTIGGFRKHPYAFGERIDWSANAMTEGESRTIEWNAQLNRHFHFADLYNAYWSSGDERYAAELAAQMRGWIEDNPVLLMRSGNSPYHHAWETLNTGIRLHNTWPETLERCRQSPAFTDEVIILVLKSVAEQVRHLLRHPSRGNWLTAESLGVYTSGVLYPEFRDAAAWRAQALERLYRQLDEEVYPDGMQFELALGYNTWVLAEFVQVLRLARLNGLMEEVPADYRSRLAKMYEYLMKVSRPNGTAFGLNDAGDANVRRLLIDGYDLFPERADLVYPVTQGRVGRPPVSDSAAMPYTGHYVMRTGWDEAARLLHLDSGPFGAGHQHEDKLSILIYAYGRPLLVEGGVVMYDRSRWRTYVLQTRSHNTVMIDGMEQYRRADRESYVRPRPWTAPTPEGDETRWASADGVDWCEGWYRGAYRPYRGFDAAGPAPEPLEGVSH
;
A
#
# COMPACT_ATOMS: atom_id res chain seq x y z
N GLN A 1 -9.06 21.90 -26.91
CA GLN A 1 -8.83 23.32 -27.25
C GLN A 1 -7.66 23.79 -26.38
N ILE A 2 -6.61 24.37 -26.94
CA ILE A 2 -5.53 25.00 -26.15
C ILE A 2 -5.82 26.49 -26.19
N ASP A 3 -6.15 27.08 -25.04
CA ASP A 3 -6.62 28.47 -24.99
C ASP A 3 -5.44 29.46 -24.87
N GLN A 4 -4.29 29.07 -24.29
CA GLN A 4 -3.07 29.90 -24.27
C GLN A 4 -1.77 29.10 -23.99
N LEU A 5 -0.63 29.60 -24.49
CA LEU A 5 0.72 29.21 -24.10
C LEU A 5 1.41 30.43 -23.45
N GLN A 6 1.77 30.34 -22.16
CA GLN A 6 2.46 31.40 -21.43
C GLN A 6 3.85 30.94 -20.97
N PHE A 7 4.84 31.82 -21.10
CA PHE A 7 6.19 31.63 -20.55
C PHE A 7 6.32 32.50 -19.31
N HIS A 8 6.60 31.88 -18.16
CA HIS A 8 6.89 32.61 -16.93
C HIS A 8 8.39 32.62 -16.70
N ASN A 9 8.90 33.77 -16.28
CA ASN A 9 10.28 33.90 -15.86
C ASN A 9 10.38 33.44 -14.38
N ASN A 10 11.27 32.50 -14.06
CA ASN A 10 11.48 32.04 -12.69
C ASN A 10 12.65 32.80 -12.01
N TRP A 11 12.69 34.13 -12.14
CA TRP A 11 13.65 34.90 -11.35
C TRP A 11 13.17 34.84 -9.91
N SER A 12 14.00 34.27 -9.04
CA SER A 12 13.88 34.40 -7.59
C SER A 12 13.65 35.87 -7.25
N ARG A 13 12.88 36.13 -6.19
CA ARG A 13 12.47 37.46 -5.69
C ARG A 13 13.65 38.35 -5.22
N GLU A 14 14.71 38.48 -6.01
CA GLU A 14 15.78 39.46 -5.78
C GLU A 14 15.68 40.58 -6.82
N PRO A 15 15.65 41.87 -6.41
CA PRO A 15 15.33 42.97 -7.33
C PRO A 15 16.47 43.41 -8.25
N GLU A 16 17.64 42.75 -8.23
CA GLU A 16 18.79 43.20 -9.02
C GLU A 16 19.42 42.04 -9.79
N VAL A 17 18.92 41.78 -11.00
CA VAL A 17 19.70 41.07 -12.02
C VAL A 17 19.70 41.93 -13.28
N ALA A 18 20.90 42.24 -13.77
CA ALA A 18 21.15 42.92 -15.05
C ALA A 18 20.24 42.38 -16.18
N PRO A 19 19.87 43.17 -17.21
CA PRO A 19 18.91 42.74 -18.22
C PRO A 19 19.35 41.45 -18.92
N GLN A 20 18.80 40.31 -18.49
CA GLN A 20 19.02 39.01 -19.10
C GLN A 20 17.97 38.83 -20.19
N GLN A 21 18.41 38.92 -21.45
CA GLN A 21 17.55 38.73 -22.60
C GLN A 21 17.53 37.25 -23.00
N VAL A 22 16.39 36.58 -22.80
CA VAL A 22 16.12 35.28 -23.41
C VAL A 22 15.52 35.51 -24.80
N THR A 23 16.30 35.24 -25.84
CA THR A 23 15.83 35.36 -27.22
C THR A 23 15.30 34.02 -27.71
N PHE A 24 14.00 33.94 -27.95
CA PHE A 24 13.40 32.79 -28.62
C PHE A 24 13.56 32.95 -30.13
N SER A 25 14.18 31.97 -30.78
CA SER A 25 14.11 31.84 -32.23
C SER A 25 13.56 30.46 -32.58
N ARG A 26 12.60 30.41 -33.51
CA ARG A 26 11.90 29.20 -34.00
C ARG A 26 11.01 28.48 -32.96
N LEU A 27 10.00 29.17 -32.42
CA LEU A 27 8.90 28.48 -31.74
C LEU A 27 8.00 27.77 -32.77
N ARG A 28 7.80 26.45 -32.63
CA ARG A 28 6.93 25.67 -33.53
C ARG A 28 6.01 24.77 -32.72
N LEU A 29 4.71 24.84 -33.00
CA LEU A 29 3.75 23.85 -32.52
C LEU A 29 3.89 22.61 -33.40
N MET A 30 4.56 21.58 -32.90
CA MET A 30 4.68 20.31 -33.61
C MET A 30 3.48 19.42 -33.28
N ARG A 31 2.57 19.23 -34.23
CA ARG A 31 1.64 18.09 -34.21
C ARG A 31 2.47 16.86 -34.53
N LEU A 32 2.96 16.17 -33.50
CA LEU A 32 3.49 14.81 -33.69
C LEU A 32 2.33 13.98 -34.28
N PRO A 33 2.54 13.22 -35.35
CA PRO A 33 1.48 12.40 -35.92
C PRO A 33 0.94 11.42 -34.86
N PRO A 34 -0.29 10.90 -34.98
CA PRO A 34 -0.65 9.65 -34.32
C PRO A 34 0.30 8.59 -34.91
N GLY A 35 1.33 8.23 -34.15
CA GLY A 35 2.60 7.70 -34.64
C GLY A 35 3.84 8.42 -34.10
N GLY A 36 3.67 9.34 -33.14
CA GLY A 36 4.71 9.97 -32.33
C GLY A 36 5.64 8.95 -31.67
N VAL A 37 6.77 9.44 -31.15
CA VAL A 37 7.83 8.62 -30.54
C VAL A 37 7.22 7.47 -29.74
N LYS A 38 7.38 6.24 -30.22
CA LYS A 38 6.99 5.06 -29.46
C LYS A 38 7.99 4.85 -28.34
N GLY A 39 7.49 4.64 -27.13
CA GLY A 39 8.33 4.20 -26.03
C GLY A 39 8.79 2.74 -26.21
N PRO A 40 9.79 2.29 -25.44
CA PRO A 40 10.69 3.10 -24.61
C PRO A 40 11.59 3.98 -25.49
N ARG A 41 12.02 5.13 -24.97
CA ARG A 41 13.03 5.98 -25.65
C ARG A 41 14.43 5.37 -25.58
N LEU A 42 14.64 4.44 -24.65
CA LEU A 42 15.89 3.68 -24.50
C LEU A 42 16.05 2.64 -25.62
N ASP A 43 16.98 2.89 -26.55
CA ASP A 43 17.39 1.90 -27.53
C ASP A 43 18.19 0.74 -26.88
N ASP A 44 18.51 -0.29 -27.67
CA ASP A 44 19.24 -1.46 -27.15
C ASP A 44 20.66 -1.10 -26.67
N GLU A 45 21.37 -0.23 -27.39
CA GLU A 45 22.73 0.17 -27.02
C GLU A 45 22.76 0.87 -25.66
N ALA A 46 21.90 1.87 -25.48
CA ALA A 46 21.77 2.58 -24.21
C ALA A 46 21.25 1.67 -23.09
N PHE A 47 20.36 0.73 -23.38
CA PHE A 47 19.86 -0.23 -22.40
C PHE A 47 20.94 -1.22 -21.94
N PHE A 48 21.61 -1.91 -22.85
CA PHE A 48 22.65 -2.88 -22.50
C PHE A 48 23.87 -2.20 -21.84
N ALA A 49 24.14 -0.92 -22.14
CA ALA A 49 25.14 -0.12 -21.44
C ALA A 49 24.81 0.11 -19.94
N MET A 50 23.52 0.05 -19.56
CA MET A 50 23.10 0.15 -18.16
C MET A 50 23.25 -1.15 -17.38
N LEU A 51 23.43 -2.29 -18.06
CA LEU A 51 23.51 -3.60 -17.41
C LEU A 51 24.94 -3.91 -16.96
N ASP A 52 25.07 -4.53 -15.80
CA ASP A 52 26.32 -5.08 -15.30
C ASP A 52 26.56 -6.47 -15.93
N LEU A 53 27.07 -6.47 -17.16
CA LEU A 53 27.35 -7.70 -17.92
C LEU A 53 28.53 -8.52 -17.34
N ASP A 54 29.22 -8.03 -16.31
CA ASP A 54 30.28 -8.79 -15.66
C ASP A 54 29.74 -9.79 -14.61
N ARG A 55 28.46 -9.65 -14.23
CA ARG A 55 27.74 -10.62 -13.39
C ARG A 55 27.79 -12.03 -14.02
N PRO A 56 28.17 -13.08 -13.26
CA PRO A 56 28.28 -14.44 -13.78
C PRO A 56 27.01 -14.97 -14.45
N GLU A 57 25.85 -14.68 -13.86
CA GLU A 57 24.55 -15.08 -14.37
C GLU A 57 24.17 -14.43 -15.72
N LEU A 58 24.86 -13.34 -16.10
CA LEU A 58 24.66 -12.66 -17.38
C LEU A 58 25.72 -13.02 -18.43
N ALA A 59 26.52 -14.07 -18.22
CA ALA A 59 27.58 -14.47 -19.15
C ALA A 59 27.07 -14.68 -20.59
N ALA A 60 25.93 -15.35 -20.77
CA ALA A 60 25.34 -15.55 -22.09
C ALA A 60 24.87 -14.24 -22.75
N VAL A 61 24.37 -13.29 -21.95
CA VAL A 61 24.00 -11.94 -22.42
C VAL A 61 25.24 -11.20 -22.88
N ARG A 62 26.31 -11.23 -22.07
CA ARG A 62 27.60 -10.61 -22.37
C ARG A 62 28.20 -11.14 -23.67
N GLU A 63 28.24 -12.46 -23.84
CA GLU A 63 28.81 -13.11 -25.02
C GLU A 63 28.05 -12.74 -26.28
N ALA A 64 26.71 -12.84 -26.26
CA ALA A 64 25.87 -12.46 -27.39
C ALA A 64 26.03 -10.96 -27.73
N TRP A 65 26.02 -10.08 -26.72
CA TRP A 65 26.14 -8.64 -26.91
C TRP A 65 27.52 -8.24 -27.47
N ARG A 66 28.61 -8.75 -26.88
CA ARG A 66 29.99 -8.47 -27.37
C ARG A 66 30.26 -9.09 -28.74
N GLY A 67 29.57 -10.17 -29.09
CA GLY A 67 29.62 -10.80 -30.41
C GLY A 67 28.78 -10.11 -31.49
N GLY A 68 28.03 -9.05 -31.14
CA GLY A 68 27.16 -8.33 -32.08
C GLY A 68 25.78 -8.97 -32.33
N ASP A 69 25.40 -10.02 -31.59
CA ASP A 69 24.07 -10.65 -31.64
C ASP A 69 23.13 -10.00 -30.62
N GLY A 70 22.63 -8.81 -30.95
CA GLY A 70 21.68 -8.09 -30.08
C GLY A 70 20.36 -8.85 -29.84
N ALA A 71 19.92 -9.66 -30.81
CA ALA A 71 18.73 -10.50 -30.65
C ALA A 71 18.99 -11.63 -29.66
N GLY A 72 20.15 -12.30 -29.76
CA GLY A 72 20.63 -13.28 -28.80
C GLY A 72 20.76 -12.71 -27.39
N ALA A 73 21.30 -11.49 -27.25
CA ALA A 73 21.42 -10.83 -25.96
C ALA A 73 20.05 -10.60 -25.30
N ARG A 74 19.04 -10.16 -26.07
CA ARG A 74 17.65 -10.01 -25.59
C ARG A 74 17.04 -11.33 -25.16
N ARG A 75 17.19 -12.39 -25.97
CA ARG A 75 16.70 -13.74 -25.63
C ARG A 75 17.36 -14.26 -24.36
N ALA A 76 18.68 -14.11 -24.24
CA ALA A 76 19.44 -14.56 -23.07
C ALA A 76 19.02 -13.82 -21.80
N LEU A 77 18.82 -12.50 -21.86
CA LEU A 77 18.38 -11.71 -20.71
C LEU A 77 16.94 -12.05 -20.30
N ALA A 78 16.04 -12.22 -21.28
CA ALA A 78 14.68 -12.67 -21.00
C ALA A 78 14.66 -14.07 -20.36
N ALA A 79 15.48 -15.00 -20.87
CA ALA A 79 15.63 -16.33 -20.28
C ALA A 79 16.12 -16.27 -18.83
N HIS A 80 17.12 -15.43 -18.54
CA HIS A 80 17.58 -15.16 -17.17
C HIS A 80 16.43 -14.69 -16.27
N VAL A 81 15.67 -13.67 -16.68
CA VAL A 81 14.51 -13.18 -15.91
C VAL A 81 13.46 -14.27 -15.67
N ARG A 82 13.23 -15.19 -16.61
CA ARG A 82 12.27 -16.30 -16.41
C ARG A 82 12.77 -17.41 -15.48
N GLN A 83 14.08 -17.57 -15.35
CA GLN A 83 14.67 -18.70 -14.63
C GLN A 83 15.25 -18.31 -13.26
N ARG A 84 15.48 -17.01 -13.03
CA ARG A 84 16.06 -16.50 -11.79
C ARG A 84 15.22 -16.91 -10.56
N GLN A 85 15.94 -17.27 -9.50
CA GLN A 85 15.43 -17.63 -8.18
C GLN A 85 15.63 -16.51 -7.15
N ALA A 86 16.47 -15.53 -7.49
CA ALA A 86 16.70 -14.30 -6.77
C ALA A 86 16.82 -13.15 -7.79
N PRO A 87 16.49 -11.90 -7.44
CA PRO A 87 15.94 -11.45 -6.15
C PRO A 87 14.53 -11.99 -5.86
N LEU A 88 14.11 -11.91 -4.61
CA LEU A 88 12.84 -12.42 -4.10
C LEU A 88 11.80 -11.29 -3.99
N TRP A 89 10.59 -11.61 -4.44
CA TRP A 89 9.38 -10.83 -4.21
C TRP A 89 8.41 -11.60 -3.28
N THR A 90 7.26 -10.99 -2.96
CA THR A 90 6.22 -11.58 -2.10
C THR A 90 5.60 -12.85 -2.68
N VAL A 91 5.65 -13.02 -4.00
CA VAL A 91 5.18 -14.19 -4.73
C VAL A 91 6.29 -14.78 -5.60
N ARG A 92 6.21 -16.10 -5.84
CA ARG A 92 7.15 -16.81 -6.72
C ARG A 92 6.38 -17.64 -7.74
N PRO A 93 6.76 -17.67 -9.03
CA PRO A 93 6.05 -18.42 -10.06
C PRO A 93 5.84 -19.91 -9.73
N GLU A 94 6.82 -20.54 -9.10
CA GLU A 94 6.79 -21.95 -8.67
C GLU A 94 5.75 -22.26 -7.60
N ASP A 95 5.25 -21.22 -6.91
CA ASP A 95 4.19 -21.32 -5.92
C ASP A 95 2.79 -21.21 -6.53
N ARG A 96 2.67 -21.00 -7.85
CA ARG A 96 1.37 -20.87 -8.51
C ARG A 96 0.55 -22.15 -8.35
N PRO A 97 -0.66 -22.09 -7.75
CA PRO A 97 -1.44 -23.29 -7.49
C PRO A 97 -1.78 -24.11 -8.73
N THR A 98 -1.99 -23.43 -9.86
CA THR A 98 -2.41 -24.01 -11.14
C THR A 98 -1.25 -24.50 -12.00
N LEU A 99 -0.01 -24.47 -11.51
CA LEU A 99 1.16 -24.87 -12.29
C LEU A 99 1.09 -26.36 -12.68
N GLY A 100 0.96 -26.63 -13.98
CA GLY A 100 0.86 -28.00 -14.52
C GLY A 100 -0.51 -28.64 -14.34
N VAL A 101 -1.53 -27.88 -13.93
CA VAL A 101 -2.90 -28.36 -13.70
C VAL A 101 -3.87 -27.61 -14.62
N THR A 102 -4.70 -28.35 -15.34
CA THR A 102 -5.76 -27.76 -16.17
C THR A 102 -7.01 -27.52 -15.31
N PRO A 103 -7.62 -26.32 -15.30
CA PRO A 103 -8.88 -26.09 -14.62
C PRO A 103 -9.97 -27.04 -15.12
N PRO A 104 -10.77 -27.63 -14.22
CA PRO A 104 -11.90 -28.46 -14.60
C PRO A 104 -12.93 -27.63 -15.36
N ALA A 105 -13.57 -28.23 -16.37
CA ALA A 105 -14.61 -27.57 -17.14
C ALA A 105 -15.79 -27.20 -16.22
N ALA A 106 -16.39 -26.03 -16.45
CA ALA A 106 -17.62 -25.65 -15.77
C ALA A 106 -18.73 -26.67 -16.14
N HIS A 107 -19.22 -27.42 -15.15
CA HIS A 107 -20.29 -28.41 -15.33
C HIS A 107 -21.63 -27.87 -14.80
N PRO A 108 -22.76 -28.15 -15.48
CA PRO A 108 -24.10 -27.90 -14.93
C PRO A 108 -24.28 -28.75 -13.66
N GLY A 109 -24.22 -28.13 -12.48
CA GLY A 109 -24.24 -28.80 -11.17
C GLY A 109 -23.22 -28.25 -10.16
N ILE A 110 -22.15 -27.60 -10.64
CA ILE A 110 -21.17 -26.88 -9.81
C ILE A 110 -21.50 -25.40 -9.89
N GLU A 111 -22.61 -24.96 -9.29
CA GLU A 111 -23.07 -23.58 -9.46
C GLU A 111 -22.14 -22.54 -8.78
N LYS A 112 -21.41 -22.92 -7.71
CA LYS A 112 -20.47 -22.03 -6.99
C LYS A 112 -19.26 -22.71 -6.31
N GLY A 113 -19.09 -24.03 -6.46
CA GLY A 113 -18.09 -24.80 -5.70
C GLY A 113 -18.48 -25.04 -4.23
N GLY A 114 -17.50 -25.43 -3.41
CA GLY A 114 -17.70 -25.72 -1.99
C GLY A 114 -16.37 -25.79 -1.26
N ARG A 115 -16.39 -26.39 -0.06
CA ARG A 115 -15.17 -26.65 0.72
C ARG A 115 -15.23 -28.00 1.42
N TYR A 116 -14.07 -28.50 1.77
CA TYR A 116 -13.87 -29.62 2.67
C TYR A 116 -13.46 -29.07 4.03
N SER A 117 -14.17 -29.45 5.09
CA SER A 117 -13.93 -28.97 6.45
C SER A 117 -13.62 -30.10 7.40
N LEU A 118 -12.66 -29.88 8.30
CA LEU A 118 -12.36 -30.77 9.43
C LEU A 118 -12.02 -29.93 10.66
N GLY A 119 -12.56 -30.30 11.83
CA GLY A 119 -12.27 -29.61 13.07
C GLY A 119 -11.64 -30.56 14.08
N VAL A 120 -10.45 -30.21 14.58
CA VAL A 120 -9.61 -31.04 15.44
C VAL A 120 -9.45 -30.38 16.81
N ALA A 121 -9.68 -31.13 17.88
CA ALA A 121 -9.43 -30.65 19.24
C ALA A 121 -7.93 -30.71 19.55
N LEU A 122 -7.42 -29.67 20.21
CA LEU A 122 -6.04 -29.60 20.69
C LEU A 122 -6.04 -30.08 22.14
N GLU A 123 -5.91 -31.40 22.34
CA GLU A 123 -6.14 -32.04 23.64
C GLU A 123 -4.98 -31.92 24.62
N GLN A 124 -3.78 -31.62 24.13
CA GLN A 124 -2.56 -31.53 24.94
C GLN A 124 -1.80 -30.25 24.65
N PRO A 125 -1.17 -29.63 25.68
CA PRO A 125 -0.24 -28.53 25.47
C PRO A 125 1.07 -29.03 24.84
N GLY A 126 1.80 -28.12 24.21
CA GLY A 126 3.06 -28.43 23.53
C GLY A 126 2.88 -28.89 22.09
N TRP A 127 3.97 -29.37 21.48
CA TRP A 127 4.01 -29.80 20.09
C TRP A 127 3.31 -31.15 19.90
N GLN A 128 2.38 -31.20 18.95
CA GLN A 128 1.74 -32.42 18.50
C GLN A 128 1.69 -32.45 16.97
N CYS A 129 1.83 -33.65 16.40
CA CYS A 129 1.68 -33.87 14.97
C CYS A 129 0.22 -34.22 14.67
N LEU A 130 -0.44 -33.38 13.88
CA LEU A 130 -1.77 -33.66 13.37
C LEU A 130 -1.62 -34.26 11.97
N ARG A 131 -1.96 -35.54 11.81
CA ARG A 131 -2.09 -36.19 10.51
C ARG A 131 -3.57 -36.33 10.20
N LEU A 132 -4.05 -35.58 9.21
CA LEU A 132 -5.46 -35.40 8.89
C LEU A 132 -5.77 -36.08 7.54
N PRO A 133 -6.28 -37.32 7.53
CA PRO A 133 -6.68 -38.00 6.30
C PRO A 133 -7.69 -37.16 5.50
N LEU A 134 -7.49 -37.03 4.19
CA LEU A 134 -8.41 -36.28 3.32
C LEU A 134 -9.82 -36.89 3.32
N ALA A 135 -9.93 -38.19 3.57
CA ALA A 135 -11.20 -38.92 3.69
C ALA A 135 -12.04 -38.49 4.91
N ASP A 136 -11.41 -37.89 5.92
CA ASP A 136 -12.11 -37.46 7.14
C ASP A 136 -12.74 -36.07 7.00
N PHE A 137 -12.38 -35.31 5.95
CA PHE A 137 -12.96 -34.00 5.71
C PHE A 137 -14.39 -34.12 5.21
N ARG A 138 -15.28 -33.35 5.83
CA ARG A 138 -16.68 -33.27 5.42
C ARG A 138 -16.84 -32.24 4.31
N ALA A 139 -17.50 -32.63 3.22
CA ALA A 139 -17.91 -31.69 2.18
C ALA A 139 -19.02 -30.75 2.66
N GLU A 140 -18.85 -29.46 2.41
CA GLU A 140 -19.82 -28.40 2.62
C GLU A 140 -20.10 -27.68 1.29
N GLY A 141 -21.37 -27.63 0.89
CA GLY A 141 -21.76 -27.20 -0.46
C GLY A 141 -21.47 -28.28 -1.49
N THR A 142 -21.03 -27.87 -2.69
CA THR A 142 -20.70 -28.78 -3.78
C THR A 142 -19.24 -28.54 -4.22
N PRO A 143 -18.24 -29.02 -3.44
CA PRO A 143 -16.84 -28.90 -3.82
C PRO A 143 -16.60 -29.45 -5.24
N VAL A 144 -15.71 -28.82 -5.99
CA VAL A 144 -15.32 -29.31 -7.32
C VAL A 144 -14.68 -30.69 -7.19
N GLY A 145 -13.79 -30.85 -6.22
CA GLY A 145 -13.07 -32.09 -5.95
C GLY A 145 -11.64 -31.83 -5.50
N TRP A 146 -10.95 -32.88 -5.03
CA TRP A 146 -9.53 -32.79 -4.65
C TRP A 146 -8.61 -32.56 -5.85
N GLU A 147 -9.08 -32.76 -7.07
CA GLU A 147 -8.40 -32.36 -8.31
C GLU A 147 -8.28 -30.84 -8.48
N TRP A 148 -9.04 -30.05 -7.71
CA TRP A 148 -9.06 -28.59 -7.81
C TRP A 148 -9.30 -27.93 -6.46
N VAL A 149 -8.21 -27.70 -5.74
CA VAL A 149 -8.14 -26.89 -4.53
C VAL A 149 -7.83 -25.45 -4.89
N SER A 150 -8.65 -24.54 -4.38
CA SER A 150 -8.56 -23.09 -4.59
C SER A 150 -8.38 -22.28 -3.30
N GLY A 151 -8.10 -22.95 -2.18
CA GLY A 151 -7.63 -22.28 -0.97
C GLY A 151 -7.48 -23.23 0.22
N LEU A 152 -6.57 -22.90 1.13
CA LEU A 152 -6.43 -23.55 2.43
C LEU A 152 -6.46 -22.49 3.53
N ARG A 153 -7.44 -22.61 4.43
CA ARG A 153 -7.61 -21.70 5.57
C ARG A 153 -7.72 -22.50 6.85
N LEU A 154 -6.99 -22.08 7.86
CA LEU A 154 -7.10 -22.56 9.22
C LEU A 154 -7.80 -21.46 10.03
N SER A 155 -8.70 -21.83 10.93
CA SER A 155 -9.30 -20.95 11.93
C SER A 155 -9.03 -21.53 13.32
N TRP A 156 -8.69 -20.68 14.28
CA TRP A 156 -8.41 -21.10 15.64
C TRP A 156 -9.56 -20.65 16.55
N ARG A 157 -10.27 -21.62 17.11
CA ARG A 157 -11.35 -21.41 18.06
C ARG A 157 -10.79 -21.56 19.47
N VAL A 158 -10.73 -20.44 20.17
CA VAL A 158 -10.28 -20.38 21.55
C VAL A 158 -11.42 -20.69 22.52
N GLN A 159 -11.13 -21.48 23.54
CA GLN A 159 -12.02 -21.65 24.69
C GLN A 159 -11.64 -20.66 25.81
N GLY A 160 -12.57 -19.79 26.19
CA GLY A 160 -12.36 -18.80 27.27
C GLY A 160 -12.11 -17.40 26.72
N ASP A 161 -11.30 -16.61 27.43
CA ASP A 161 -10.93 -15.26 26.99
C ASP A 161 -9.86 -15.34 25.88
N PRO A 162 -10.14 -14.87 24.66
CA PRO A 162 -9.17 -14.90 23.56
C PRO A 162 -8.00 -13.92 23.72
N TYR A 163 -8.01 -13.11 24.79
CA TYR A 163 -6.96 -12.16 25.14
C TYR A 163 -6.18 -12.57 26.40
N ASP A 164 -6.15 -13.84 26.76
CA ASP A 164 -5.37 -14.33 27.92
C ASP A 164 -3.87 -14.57 27.61
N GLY A 165 -3.41 -14.09 26.44
CA GLY A 165 -2.02 -14.20 26.01
C GLY A 165 -1.62 -15.57 25.45
N ARG A 166 -2.58 -16.48 25.21
CA ARG A 166 -2.29 -17.75 24.54
C ARG A 166 -1.82 -17.55 23.10
N GLU A 167 -0.96 -18.46 22.67
CA GLU A 167 -0.39 -18.49 21.32
C GLU A 167 -0.52 -19.92 20.76
N LEU A 168 -0.70 -20.01 19.44
CA LEU A 168 -0.66 -21.25 18.67
C LEU A 168 0.50 -21.16 17.68
N HIS A 169 1.32 -22.20 17.56
CA HIS A 169 2.37 -22.22 16.54
C HIS A 169 2.11 -23.32 15.52
N LEU A 170 2.37 -23.01 14.26
CA LEU A 170 2.32 -23.95 13.14
C LEU A 170 3.73 -24.19 12.63
N ASP A 171 4.07 -25.43 12.35
CA ASP A 171 5.34 -25.82 11.74
C ASP A 171 5.12 -27.02 10.80
N ASP A 172 5.99 -27.19 9.80
CA ASP A 172 6.02 -28.34 8.88
C ASP A 172 4.66 -28.72 8.27
N VAL A 173 3.86 -27.74 7.83
CA VAL A 173 2.57 -27.98 7.16
C VAL A 173 2.83 -28.58 5.79
N ALA A 174 2.32 -29.78 5.51
CA ALA A 174 2.59 -30.51 4.28
C ALA A 174 1.45 -31.45 3.86
N LEU A 175 1.34 -31.69 2.55
CA LEU A 175 0.58 -32.82 2.02
C LEU A 175 1.45 -34.06 1.99
N VAL A 176 0.89 -35.22 2.32
CA VAL A 176 1.60 -36.50 2.37
C VAL A 176 0.78 -37.61 1.72
N GLY A 177 1.42 -38.47 0.94
CA GLY A 177 0.80 -39.65 0.32
C GLY A 177 1.68 -40.29 -0.75
N PRO A 178 1.11 -41.10 -1.66
CA PRO A 178 1.84 -41.77 -2.74
C PRO A 178 2.59 -40.81 -3.68
N GLY A 179 2.08 -39.58 -3.85
CA GLY A 179 2.74 -38.50 -4.58
C GLY A 179 3.94 -37.88 -3.86
N GLY A 180 4.31 -38.37 -2.68
CA GLY A 180 5.39 -37.87 -1.84
C GLY A 180 4.93 -36.88 -0.78
N ARG A 181 5.88 -36.11 -0.24
CA ARG A 181 5.64 -35.02 0.72
C ARG A 181 5.77 -33.67 0.01
N ARG A 182 4.73 -32.85 0.05
CA ARG A 182 4.73 -31.48 -0.49
C ARG A 182 4.58 -30.47 0.65
N SER A 183 5.63 -29.69 0.92
CA SER A 183 5.57 -28.60 1.90
C SER A 183 4.59 -27.52 1.43
N LEU A 184 3.75 -27.06 2.37
CA LEU A 184 2.86 -25.91 2.26
C LEU A 184 3.32 -24.77 3.18
N GLY A 185 4.19 -25.03 4.16
CA GLY A 185 4.78 -24.03 5.04
C GLY A 185 5.68 -24.63 6.11
N ASP A 186 6.97 -24.34 6.02
CA ASP A 186 8.01 -24.66 7.02
C ASP A 186 8.46 -23.44 7.83
N PHE A 187 7.98 -22.23 7.46
CA PHE A 187 8.23 -20.95 8.14
C PHE A 187 9.71 -20.52 8.26
N GLU A 188 10.62 -21.21 7.59
CA GLU A 188 12.04 -20.88 7.55
C GLU A 188 12.33 -19.58 6.78
N SER A 189 11.50 -19.29 5.78
CA SER A 189 11.56 -18.09 4.93
C SER A 189 10.64 -16.99 5.46
N GLU A 190 11.11 -15.74 5.43
CA GLU A 190 10.32 -14.54 5.75
C GLU A 190 9.04 -14.45 4.92
N ALA A 191 9.11 -14.82 3.64
CA ALA A 191 7.93 -15.09 2.84
C ALA A 191 7.54 -16.55 3.06
N SER A 192 6.79 -16.85 4.11
CA SER A 192 6.33 -18.22 4.43
C SER A 192 5.25 -18.71 3.46
N GLY A 193 4.56 -17.77 2.80
CA GLY A 193 3.37 -18.06 2.01
C GLY A 193 2.10 -18.16 2.86
N TRP A 194 2.15 -17.76 4.14
CA TRP A 194 1.01 -17.75 5.02
C TRP A 194 0.65 -16.33 5.46
N GLU A 195 -0.64 -15.99 5.35
CA GLU A 195 -1.21 -14.78 5.91
C GLU A 195 -1.79 -15.07 7.30
N GLY A 196 -1.77 -14.07 8.19
CA GLY A 196 -2.30 -14.19 9.55
C GLY A 196 -1.34 -14.81 10.57
N LEU A 197 -0.15 -15.26 10.13
CA LEU A 197 0.91 -15.80 10.97
C LEU A 197 2.13 -14.88 10.96
N TYR A 198 2.92 -14.96 12.03
CA TYR A 198 4.16 -14.22 12.22
C TYR A 198 5.30 -15.20 12.42
N ARG A 199 6.47 -14.91 11.85
CA ARG A 199 7.63 -15.77 12.00
C ARG A 199 8.17 -15.65 13.42
N ASP A 200 8.42 -16.78 14.09
CA ASP A 200 8.98 -16.80 15.44
C ASP A 200 10.13 -17.81 15.55
N GLU A 201 11.30 -17.32 15.94
CA GLU A 201 12.52 -18.12 16.11
C GLU A 201 12.65 -18.73 17.52
N SER A 202 11.84 -18.28 18.48
CA SER A 202 11.90 -18.74 19.87
C SER A 202 11.19 -20.08 20.09
N GLN A 203 10.28 -20.45 19.19
CA GLN A 203 9.47 -21.65 19.25
C GLN A 203 9.51 -22.39 17.91
N ALA A 204 10.65 -22.98 17.55
CA ALA A 204 10.74 -23.86 16.37
C ALA A 204 10.58 -25.33 16.78
N ARG A 205 9.89 -26.15 15.96
CA ARG A 205 9.88 -27.61 16.14
C ARG A 205 10.99 -28.25 15.32
N GLN A 206 11.15 -27.82 14.07
CA GLN A 206 12.28 -28.13 13.22
C GLN A 206 12.86 -26.83 12.65
N GLY A 207 14.12 -26.87 12.20
CA GLY A 207 14.76 -25.69 11.64
C GLY A 207 14.96 -24.57 12.67
N ARG A 208 14.70 -23.33 12.25
CA ARG A 208 14.97 -22.09 12.97
C ARG A 208 13.72 -21.32 13.33
N ALA A 209 12.56 -21.58 12.72
CA ALA A 209 11.36 -20.79 12.99
C ALA A 209 10.05 -21.57 12.86
N SER A 210 8.99 -21.03 13.46
CA SER A 210 7.60 -21.46 13.24
C SER A 210 6.70 -20.28 12.87
N GLY A 211 5.48 -20.59 12.42
CA GLY A 211 4.42 -19.62 12.23
C GLY A 211 3.63 -19.42 13.52
N ARG A 212 3.95 -18.37 14.27
CA ARG A 212 3.21 -17.94 15.47
C ARG A 212 1.89 -17.29 15.09
N TRP A 213 0.84 -17.74 15.75
CA TRP A 213 -0.51 -17.22 15.68
C TRP A 213 -0.93 -16.73 17.06
N TRP A 214 -1.14 -15.42 17.15
CA TRP A 214 -1.60 -14.70 18.33
C TRP A 214 -2.88 -13.91 18.03
N PHE A 215 -3.66 -13.58 19.05
CA PHE A 215 -4.88 -12.75 18.92
C PHE A 215 -5.91 -13.26 17.89
N PRO A 216 -6.51 -14.45 18.08
CA PRO A 216 -7.43 -15.03 17.10
C PRO A 216 -8.70 -14.20 16.87
N GLU A 217 -9.10 -13.31 17.77
CA GLU A 217 -10.20 -12.35 17.50
C GLU A 217 -9.82 -11.29 16.46
N ILE A 218 -8.53 -11.01 16.32
CA ILE A 218 -8.00 -10.01 15.39
C ILE A 218 -7.53 -10.69 14.10
N PHE A 219 -6.93 -11.88 14.21
CA PHE A 219 -6.58 -12.78 13.11
C PHE A 219 -7.41 -14.06 13.21
N PRO A 220 -8.69 -14.04 12.79
CA PRO A 220 -9.58 -15.20 12.92
C PRO A 220 -9.17 -16.39 12.07
N SER A 221 -8.26 -16.18 11.11
CA SER A 221 -7.75 -17.24 10.27
C SER A 221 -6.32 -17.03 9.82
N ALA A 222 -5.60 -18.13 9.65
CA ALA A 222 -4.36 -18.21 8.88
C ALA A 222 -4.67 -18.79 7.49
N ALA A 223 -4.17 -18.17 6.42
CA ALA A 223 -4.44 -18.60 5.05
C ALA A 223 -3.15 -18.93 4.31
N CYS A 224 -3.10 -20.12 3.71
CA CYS A 224 -1.98 -20.53 2.88
C CYS A 224 -2.16 -20.03 1.45
N GLN A 225 -1.17 -19.32 0.95
CA GLN A 225 -1.07 -18.79 -0.41
C GLN A 225 -0.24 -19.70 -1.33
N ARG A 226 0.37 -20.76 -0.78
CA ARG A 226 1.26 -21.70 -1.47
C ARG A 226 0.76 -23.14 -1.36
N TYR A 227 -0.05 -23.55 -2.31
CA TYR A 227 -0.60 -24.91 -2.36
C TYR A 227 -0.72 -25.38 -3.80
N PRO A 228 -0.53 -26.67 -4.09
CA PRO A 228 -0.90 -27.21 -5.40
C PRO A 228 -2.43 -27.27 -5.53
N ALA A 229 -2.96 -27.07 -6.75
CA ALA A 229 -4.39 -27.24 -7.00
C ALA A 229 -4.83 -28.72 -6.99
N ASP A 230 -3.98 -29.66 -7.45
CA ASP A 230 -4.33 -31.08 -7.46
C ASP A 230 -3.81 -31.80 -6.20
N TRP A 231 -4.74 -32.19 -5.33
CA TRP A 231 -4.49 -32.91 -4.09
C TRP A 231 -4.70 -34.42 -4.21
N ARG A 232 -5.17 -34.95 -5.36
CA ARG A 232 -5.40 -36.39 -5.56
C ARG A 232 -4.17 -37.28 -5.31
N PRO A 233 -2.92 -36.84 -5.57
CA PRO A 233 -1.74 -37.65 -5.27
C PRO A 233 -1.46 -37.84 -3.77
N TYR A 234 -2.18 -37.15 -2.88
CA TYR A 234 -1.95 -37.16 -1.44
C TYR A 234 -3.12 -37.81 -0.69
N GLU A 235 -2.84 -38.33 0.50
CA GLU A 235 -3.83 -39.02 1.34
C GLU A 235 -4.16 -38.26 2.62
N ALA A 236 -3.27 -37.36 3.06
CA ALA A 236 -3.47 -36.56 4.27
C ALA A 236 -2.81 -35.19 4.18
N LEU A 237 -3.37 -34.25 4.95
CA LEU A 237 -2.71 -33.01 5.37
C LEU A 237 -2.03 -33.28 6.73
N GLU A 238 -0.72 -33.05 6.80
CA GLU A 238 0.08 -33.22 8.01
C GLU A 238 0.61 -31.86 8.46
N LEU A 239 0.54 -31.55 9.75
CA LEU A 239 1.08 -30.32 10.31
C LEU A 239 1.49 -30.51 11.77
N TRP A 240 2.54 -29.81 12.18
CA TRP A 240 2.89 -29.68 13.58
C TRP A 240 2.20 -28.45 14.16
N VAL A 241 1.57 -28.65 15.32
CA VAL A 241 0.88 -27.59 16.05
C VAL A 241 1.39 -27.57 17.48
N ARG A 242 1.75 -26.38 17.97
CA ARG A 242 2.02 -26.15 19.39
C ARG A 242 0.88 -25.38 20.00
N ALA A 243 0.16 -25.98 20.94
CA ALA A 243 -0.85 -25.29 21.73
C ALA A 243 -0.28 -24.90 23.10
N GLY A 244 -0.51 -23.66 23.55
CA GLY A 244 -0.15 -23.25 24.91
C GLY A 244 -1.01 -23.89 26.00
N GLN A 245 -2.27 -24.20 25.68
CA GLN A 245 -3.25 -24.80 26.60
C GLN A 245 -4.11 -25.84 25.85
N PRO A 246 -4.61 -26.88 26.54
CA PRO A 246 -5.57 -27.80 25.95
C PRO A 246 -6.98 -27.19 25.86
N GLY A 247 -7.83 -27.74 24.99
CA GLY A 247 -9.26 -27.40 24.90
C GLY A 247 -9.63 -26.49 23.73
N ASP A 248 -8.66 -25.83 23.11
CA ASP A 248 -8.85 -25.09 21.87
C ASP A 248 -9.12 -26.02 20.69
N ARG A 249 -9.72 -25.48 19.62
CA ARG A 249 -10.04 -26.24 18.42
C ARG A 249 -9.44 -25.58 17.18
N LEU A 250 -8.80 -26.38 16.34
CA LEU A 250 -8.35 -25.96 15.02
C LEU A 250 -9.38 -26.39 13.98
N GLU A 251 -9.90 -25.43 13.21
CA GLU A 251 -10.81 -25.68 12.09
C GLU A 251 -10.03 -25.52 10.78
N ILE A 252 -9.96 -26.58 9.98
CA ILE A 252 -9.30 -26.59 8.69
C ILE A 252 -10.37 -26.55 7.60
N ALA A 253 -10.28 -25.58 6.70
CA ALA A 253 -11.14 -25.44 5.54
C ALA A 253 -10.31 -25.43 4.25
N VAL A 254 -10.50 -26.45 3.41
CA VAL A 254 -9.93 -26.54 2.07
C VAL A 254 -11.01 -26.15 1.07
N THR A 255 -10.87 -24.98 0.46
CA THR A 255 -11.80 -24.50 -0.56
C THR A 255 -11.51 -25.20 -1.89
N SER A 256 -12.58 -25.68 -2.52
CA SER A 256 -12.55 -26.34 -3.82
C SER A 256 -13.70 -25.73 -4.65
N ALA A 257 -13.37 -24.61 -5.26
CA ALA A 257 -14.30 -23.80 -6.03
C ALA A 257 -13.67 -23.31 -7.33
N LEU A 258 -14.50 -23.13 -8.35
CA LEU A 258 -14.08 -22.51 -9.60
C LEU A 258 -13.56 -21.08 -9.35
N PRO A 259 -12.53 -20.63 -10.09
CA PRO A 259 -11.96 -19.30 -9.91
C PRO A 259 -12.99 -18.20 -10.23
N ASP A 260 -13.01 -17.11 -9.44
CA ASP A 260 -13.81 -15.91 -9.77
C ASP A 260 -13.05 -15.03 -10.76
N THR A 261 -13.35 -15.21 -12.05
CA THR A 261 -12.70 -14.47 -13.14
C THR A 261 -13.56 -13.35 -13.71
N ARG A 262 -14.70 -13.02 -13.10
CA ARG A 262 -15.69 -12.08 -13.68
C ARG A 262 -15.13 -10.72 -14.06
N ARG A 263 -14.26 -10.16 -13.21
CA ARG A 263 -13.60 -8.86 -13.48
C ARG A 263 -12.58 -8.94 -14.60
N ALA A 264 -11.83 -10.04 -14.67
CA ALA A 264 -10.90 -10.27 -15.77
C ALA A 264 -11.65 -10.45 -17.10
N GLU A 265 -12.75 -11.20 -17.11
CA GLU A 265 -13.63 -11.31 -18.28
C GLU A 265 -14.22 -9.96 -18.71
N GLU A 266 -14.63 -9.09 -17.76
CA GLU A 266 -15.05 -7.71 -18.05
C GLU A 266 -13.93 -6.93 -18.77
N ILE A 267 -12.68 -7.02 -18.29
CA ILE A 267 -11.52 -6.34 -18.90
C ILE A 267 -11.25 -6.86 -20.32
N LEU A 268 -11.40 -8.17 -20.57
CA LEU A 268 -11.25 -8.75 -21.91
C LEU A 268 -12.25 -8.18 -22.93
N THR A 269 -13.40 -7.67 -22.50
CA THR A 269 -14.36 -6.98 -23.39
C THR A 269 -13.92 -5.58 -23.82
N ARG A 270 -12.82 -5.05 -23.26
CA ARG A 270 -12.36 -3.66 -23.41
C ARG A 270 -13.36 -2.60 -22.95
N THR A 271 -14.40 -3.00 -22.25
CA THR A 271 -15.36 -2.11 -21.59
C THR A 271 -15.41 -2.47 -20.12
N PHE A 272 -14.69 -1.73 -19.28
CA PHE A 272 -14.53 -2.07 -17.88
C PHE A 272 -14.46 -0.84 -16.99
N THR A 273 -14.59 -1.08 -15.68
CA THR A 273 -14.52 -0.05 -14.64
C THR A 273 -13.13 0.04 -14.02
N ILE A 274 -12.74 1.21 -13.53
CA ILE A 274 -11.41 1.44 -12.95
C ILE A 274 -11.52 1.80 -11.47
N GLY A 275 -10.80 1.06 -10.63
CA GLY A 275 -10.57 1.35 -9.22
C GLY A 275 -11.82 1.76 -8.45
N GLY A 276 -11.87 3.01 -7.99
CA GLY A 276 -12.99 3.60 -7.24
C GLY A 276 -14.23 3.91 -8.08
N PHE A 277 -14.12 3.92 -9.41
CA PHE A 277 -15.18 4.31 -10.35
C PHE A 277 -15.99 3.10 -10.85
N ARG A 278 -16.29 2.16 -9.96
CA ARG A 278 -16.95 0.86 -10.27
C ARG A 278 -18.36 0.94 -10.87
N LYS A 279 -18.96 2.13 -10.94
CA LYS A 279 -20.29 2.39 -11.51
C LYS A 279 -20.24 3.08 -12.87
N HIS A 280 -19.04 3.38 -13.38
CA HIS A 280 -18.82 4.12 -14.62
C HIS A 280 -17.97 3.27 -15.58
N PRO A 281 -18.57 2.27 -16.25
CA PRO A 281 -17.85 1.50 -17.25
C PRO A 281 -17.39 2.41 -18.39
N TYR A 282 -16.20 2.17 -18.91
CA TYR A 282 -15.64 2.93 -20.02
C TYR A 282 -15.18 1.99 -21.14
N ALA A 283 -15.57 2.30 -22.38
CA ALA A 283 -15.18 1.55 -23.56
C ALA A 283 -13.83 2.06 -24.08
N PHE A 284 -12.76 1.31 -23.86
CA PHE A 284 -11.40 1.68 -24.24
C PHE A 284 -11.07 1.39 -25.71
N GLY A 285 -11.91 0.60 -26.40
CA GLY A 285 -11.63 0.14 -27.75
C GLY A 285 -10.50 -0.90 -27.81
N GLU A 286 -10.07 -1.25 -29.03
CA GLU A 286 -9.06 -2.30 -29.25
C GLU A 286 -7.69 -1.95 -28.67
N ARG A 287 -7.30 -0.66 -28.72
CA ARG A 287 -6.08 -0.13 -28.11
C ARG A 287 -6.47 0.94 -27.10
N ILE A 288 -6.08 0.73 -25.84
CA ILE A 288 -6.41 1.63 -24.73
C ILE A 288 -5.82 3.01 -24.97
N ASP A 289 -6.68 4.04 -24.97
CA ASP A 289 -6.24 5.43 -24.83
C ASP A 289 -5.89 5.71 -23.36
N TRP A 290 -4.60 5.65 -23.05
CA TRP A 290 -4.07 5.89 -21.70
C TRP A 290 -4.22 7.34 -21.23
N SER A 291 -4.60 8.26 -22.12
CA SER A 291 -4.93 9.65 -21.80
C SER A 291 -6.43 9.87 -21.54
N ALA A 292 -7.26 8.85 -21.75
CA ALA A 292 -8.70 8.94 -21.57
C ALA A 292 -9.08 9.38 -20.14
N ASN A 293 -10.18 10.13 -20.02
CA ASN A 293 -10.78 10.43 -18.73
C ASN A 293 -12.30 10.49 -18.86
N ALA A 294 -13.00 9.52 -18.25
CA ALA A 294 -14.45 9.45 -18.25
C ALA A 294 -15.12 10.50 -17.33
N MET A 295 -14.35 11.11 -16.42
CA MET A 295 -14.84 12.04 -15.40
C MET A 295 -14.36 13.47 -15.72
N THR A 296 -14.67 13.97 -16.92
CA THR A 296 -14.22 15.30 -17.39
C THR A 296 -15.27 16.40 -17.24
N GLU A 297 -16.54 16.04 -17.09
CA GLU A 297 -17.67 16.96 -17.05
C GLU A 297 -18.42 16.92 -15.71
N GLY A 298 -19.24 17.95 -15.48
CA GLY A 298 -20.09 18.04 -14.30
C GLY A 298 -19.35 18.31 -12.98
N GLU A 299 -20.10 18.22 -11.87
CA GLU A 299 -19.57 18.50 -10.52
C GLU A 299 -18.55 17.46 -10.06
N SER A 300 -18.70 16.21 -10.52
CA SER A 300 -17.81 15.08 -10.20
C SER A 300 -16.60 14.97 -11.12
N ARG A 301 -16.30 16.00 -11.92
CA ARG A 301 -15.10 15.99 -12.75
C ARG A 301 -13.84 15.84 -11.89
N THR A 302 -12.98 14.90 -12.24
CA THR A 302 -11.76 14.59 -11.49
C THR A 302 -10.70 14.01 -12.40
N ILE A 303 -9.44 14.27 -12.08
CA ILE A 303 -8.30 13.63 -12.73
C ILE A 303 -8.01 12.24 -12.16
N GLU A 304 -8.55 11.91 -10.97
CA GLU A 304 -8.26 10.64 -10.28
C GLU A 304 -8.69 9.42 -11.09
N TRP A 305 -9.66 9.57 -12.00
CA TRP A 305 -10.03 8.50 -12.93
C TRP A 305 -8.86 8.11 -13.82
N ASN A 306 -8.19 9.09 -14.45
CA ASN A 306 -7.04 8.82 -15.30
C ASN A 306 -5.81 8.44 -14.47
N ALA A 307 -5.61 9.03 -13.29
CA ALA A 307 -4.54 8.63 -12.39
C ALA A 307 -4.67 7.14 -12.01
N GLN A 308 -5.87 6.66 -11.68
CA GLN A 308 -6.12 5.24 -11.41
C GLN A 308 -5.96 4.34 -12.63
N LEU A 309 -6.33 4.80 -13.83
CA LEU A 309 -5.99 4.10 -15.08
C LEU A 309 -4.49 3.88 -15.17
N ASN A 310 -3.68 4.91 -14.94
CA ASN A 310 -2.22 4.87 -15.06
C ASN A 310 -1.48 4.29 -13.84
N ARG A 311 -2.18 4.01 -12.72
CA ARG A 311 -1.67 3.16 -11.63
C ARG A 311 -1.78 1.67 -11.97
N HIS A 312 -2.59 1.32 -12.98
CA HIS A 312 -2.86 -0.05 -13.42
C HIS A 312 -3.44 -0.97 -12.34
N PHE A 313 -4.28 -0.45 -11.43
CA PHE A 313 -4.88 -1.30 -10.39
C PHE A 313 -5.74 -2.43 -10.93
N HIS A 314 -6.32 -2.28 -12.14
CA HIS A 314 -7.07 -3.34 -12.82
C HIS A 314 -6.20 -4.50 -13.29
N PHE A 315 -4.87 -4.37 -13.31
CA PHE A 315 -3.98 -5.51 -13.58
C PHE A 315 -4.15 -6.60 -12.52
N ALA A 316 -4.53 -6.24 -11.30
CA ALA A 316 -4.81 -7.20 -10.23
C ALA A 316 -5.93 -8.18 -10.58
N ASP A 317 -6.98 -7.70 -11.25
CA ASP A 317 -8.06 -8.58 -11.68
C ASP A 317 -7.56 -9.62 -12.70
N LEU A 318 -6.68 -9.21 -13.62
CA LEU A 318 -6.11 -10.10 -14.64
C LEU A 318 -5.07 -11.07 -14.06
N TYR A 319 -4.10 -10.61 -13.26
CA TYR A 319 -3.05 -11.51 -12.76
C TYR A 319 -3.61 -12.46 -11.71
N ASN A 320 -4.62 -12.07 -10.93
CA ASN A 320 -5.29 -12.98 -9.99
C ASN A 320 -6.13 -14.02 -10.73
N ALA A 321 -6.81 -13.64 -11.82
CA ALA A 321 -7.52 -14.58 -12.68
C ALA A 321 -6.54 -15.56 -13.35
N TYR A 322 -5.42 -15.09 -13.88
CA TYR A 322 -4.35 -15.95 -14.40
C TYR A 322 -3.82 -16.92 -13.33
N TRP A 323 -3.51 -16.40 -12.14
CA TRP A 323 -2.93 -17.18 -11.05
C TRP A 323 -3.86 -18.30 -10.58
N SER A 324 -5.14 -17.99 -10.44
CA SER A 324 -6.16 -18.89 -9.90
C SER A 324 -6.78 -19.84 -10.94
N SER A 325 -6.75 -19.52 -12.23
CA SER A 325 -7.32 -20.36 -13.30
C SER A 325 -6.29 -21.04 -14.18
N GLY A 326 -5.10 -20.45 -14.36
CA GLY A 326 -4.15 -20.88 -15.38
C GLY A 326 -4.51 -20.48 -16.82
N ASP A 327 -5.60 -19.73 -17.04
CA ASP A 327 -6.02 -19.30 -18.39
C ASP A 327 -5.08 -18.22 -18.93
N GLU A 328 -4.33 -18.58 -19.98
CA GLU A 328 -3.34 -17.73 -20.64
C GLU A 328 -3.95 -16.49 -21.31
N ARG A 329 -5.27 -16.42 -21.55
CA ARG A 329 -5.93 -15.21 -22.08
C ARG A 329 -5.71 -14.00 -21.18
N TYR A 330 -5.70 -14.19 -19.85
CA TYR A 330 -5.51 -13.09 -18.91
C TYR A 330 -4.05 -12.59 -18.87
N ALA A 331 -3.08 -13.51 -18.95
CA ALA A 331 -1.66 -13.15 -19.07
C ALA A 331 -1.37 -12.47 -20.43
N ALA A 332 -2.01 -12.94 -21.50
CA ALA A 332 -1.92 -12.31 -22.83
C ALA A 332 -2.48 -10.89 -22.84
N GLU A 333 -3.62 -10.66 -22.17
CA GLU A 333 -4.19 -9.33 -22.03
C GLU A 333 -3.27 -8.40 -21.22
N LEU A 334 -2.70 -8.88 -20.11
CA LEU A 334 -1.70 -8.12 -19.34
C LEU A 334 -0.48 -7.72 -20.18
N ALA A 335 0.13 -8.69 -20.87
CA ALA A 335 1.28 -8.44 -21.73
C ALA A 335 0.96 -7.41 -22.82
N ALA A 336 -0.23 -7.51 -23.43
CA ALA A 336 -0.70 -6.57 -24.44
C ALA A 336 -0.90 -5.16 -23.86
N GLN A 337 -1.53 -5.02 -22.68
CA GLN A 337 -1.72 -3.72 -22.03
C GLN A 337 -0.42 -3.09 -21.56
N MET A 338 0.48 -3.86 -20.95
CA MET A 338 1.82 -3.37 -20.55
C MET A 338 2.60 -2.86 -21.76
N ARG A 339 2.68 -3.66 -22.83
CA ARG A 339 3.34 -3.23 -24.09
C ARG A 339 2.67 -1.99 -24.66
N GLY A 340 1.34 -1.97 -24.75
CA GLY A 340 0.58 -0.84 -25.27
C GLY A 340 0.86 0.44 -24.47
N TRP A 341 0.86 0.36 -23.14
CA TRP A 341 1.18 1.50 -22.28
C TRP A 341 2.61 2.01 -22.52
N ILE A 342 3.61 1.11 -22.56
CA ILE A 342 5.01 1.47 -22.77
C ILE A 342 5.19 2.16 -24.13
N GLU A 343 4.61 1.59 -25.19
CA GLU A 343 4.71 2.15 -26.54
C GLU A 343 4.01 3.51 -26.65
N ASP A 344 2.83 3.67 -26.03
CA ASP A 344 1.98 4.86 -26.20
C ASP A 344 2.36 6.01 -25.25
N ASN A 345 3.07 5.72 -24.16
CA ASN A 345 3.44 6.70 -23.14
C ASN A 345 4.97 6.81 -22.98
N PRO A 346 5.71 7.27 -24.00
CA PRO A 346 7.16 7.45 -23.89
C PRO A 346 7.52 8.41 -22.75
N VAL A 347 8.62 8.14 -22.04
CA VAL A 347 9.06 8.95 -20.89
C VAL A 347 9.19 10.44 -21.20
N LEU A 348 8.78 11.28 -20.24
CA LEU A 348 8.95 12.72 -20.31
C LEU A 348 10.39 13.11 -19.96
N LEU A 349 11.03 13.87 -20.85
CA LEU A 349 12.44 14.25 -20.67
C LEU A 349 12.65 15.53 -19.87
N MET A 350 11.66 16.43 -19.83
CA MET A 350 11.84 17.80 -19.30
C MET A 350 10.76 18.19 -18.29
N ARG A 351 9.88 17.28 -17.89
CA ARG A 351 8.75 17.53 -16.99
C ARG A 351 8.45 16.31 -16.14
N SER A 352 7.94 16.54 -14.93
CA SER A 352 7.55 15.50 -13.97
C SER A 352 6.23 14.80 -14.28
N GLY A 353 5.42 15.31 -15.22
CA GLY A 353 4.06 14.80 -15.44
C GLY A 353 3.03 15.20 -14.37
N ASN A 354 3.48 15.75 -13.22
CA ASN A 354 2.63 16.22 -12.12
C ASN A 354 1.82 17.43 -12.53
N SER A 355 0.60 17.19 -13.02
CA SER A 355 -0.41 18.17 -13.42
C SER A 355 0.00 19.16 -14.55
N PRO A 356 -0.94 19.63 -15.38
CA PRO A 356 -2.23 19.03 -15.74
C PRO A 356 -2.18 18.23 -17.06
N TYR A 357 -0.98 17.90 -17.58
CA TYR A 357 -0.84 17.54 -19.00
C TYR A 357 -0.33 16.11 -19.32
N HIS A 358 0.05 15.28 -18.35
CA HIS A 358 0.54 13.93 -18.66
C HIS A 358 0.53 12.93 -17.48
N HIS A 359 -0.66 12.57 -17.02
CA HIS A 359 -0.90 11.71 -15.85
C HIS A 359 -0.27 10.30 -15.91
N ALA A 360 0.03 9.77 -17.10
CA ALA A 360 0.79 8.53 -17.24
C ALA A 360 2.15 8.59 -16.53
N TRP A 361 2.76 9.76 -16.48
CA TRP A 361 4.07 9.98 -15.87
C TRP A 361 4.00 10.81 -14.58
N GLU A 362 2.81 11.01 -13.98
CA GLU A 362 2.75 11.52 -12.60
C GLU A 362 3.64 10.67 -11.70
N THR A 363 4.41 11.33 -10.86
CA THR A 363 5.46 10.67 -10.07
C THR A 363 4.87 9.72 -9.04
N LEU A 364 3.71 10.03 -8.44
CA LEU A 364 2.96 9.09 -7.59
C LEU A 364 2.55 7.83 -8.36
N ASN A 365 1.94 7.98 -9.53
CA ASN A 365 1.50 6.83 -10.34
C ASN A 365 2.71 5.98 -10.76
N THR A 366 3.82 6.63 -11.10
CA THR A 366 5.09 5.99 -11.46
C THR A 366 5.69 5.23 -10.27
N GLY A 367 5.71 5.82 -9.07
CA GLY A 367 6.14 5.16 -7.84
C GLY A 367 5.31 3.92 -7.53
N ILE A 368 3.97 4.04 -7.58
CA ILE A 368 3.02 2.93 -7.36
C ILE A 368 3.23 1.80 -8.36
N ARG A 369 3.41 2.10 -9.66
CA ARG A 369 3.70 1.05 -10.65
C ARG A 369 4.95 0.26 -10.27
N LEU A 370 6.01 0.94 -9.86
CA LEU A 370 7.31 0.32 -9.55
C LEU A 370 7.35 -0.46 -8.23
N HIS A 371 6.53 -0.11 -7.22
CA HIS A 371 6.52 -0.85 -5.95
C HIS A 371 5.32 -1.78 -5.75
N ASN A 372 4.34 -1.77 -6.66
CA ASN A 372 3.11 -2.54 -6.51
C ASN A 372 2.74 -3.28 -7.81
N THR A 373 2.15 -2.59 -8.80
CA THR A 373 1.44 -3.28 -9.89
C THR A 373 2.36 -3.98 -10.88
N TRP A 374 3.55 -3.45 -11.17
CA TRP A 374 4.48 -4.06 -12.14
C TRP A 374 5.27 -5.24 -11.57
N PRO A 375 5.84 -5.16 -10.35
CA PRO A 375 6.43 -6.34 -9.70
C PRO A 375 5.46 -7.52 -9.60
N GLU A 376 4.22 -7.29 -9.14
CA GLU A 376 3.19 -8.34 -9.06
C GLU A 376 2.90 -8.96 -10.44
N THR A 377 2.75 -8.13 -11.47
CA THR A 377 2.46 -8.61 -12.82
C THR A 377 3.61 -9.44 -13.39
N LEU A 378 4.85 -8.94 -13.31
CA LEU A 378 6.00 -9.64 -13.87
C LEU A 378 6.28 -10.93 -13.10
N GLU A 379 6.30 -10.92 -11.77
CA GLU A 379 6.60 -12.14 -11.00
C GLU A 379 5.49 -13.18 -11.12
N ARG A 380 4.23 -12.80 -11.32
CA ARG A 380 3.16 -13.78 -11.55
C ARG A 380 3.13 -14.34 -12.96
N CYS A 381 3.55 -13.56 -13.97
CA CYS A 381 3.34 -13.91 -15.37
C CYS A 381 4.63 -14.11 -16.18
N ARG A 382 5.83 -13.92 -15.63
CA ARG A 382 7.10 -14.06 -16.40
C ARG A 382 7.30 -15.45 -17.04
N GLN A 383 6.68 -16.49 -16.51
CA GLN A 383 6.72 -17.84 -17.09
C GLN A 383 5.63 -18.11 -18.15
N SER A 384 4.65 -17.21 -18.30
CA SER A 384 3.65 -17.30 -19.36
C SER A 384 4.31 -17.14 -20.74
N PRO A 385 3.91 -17.92 -21.76
CA PRO A 385 4.31 -17.71 -23.14
C PRO A 385 3.95 -16.31 -23.68
N ALA A 386 2.94 -15.64 -23.12
CA ALA A 386 2.54 -14.30 -23.53
C ALA A 386 3.55 -13.21 -23.14
N PHE A 387 4.32 -13.43 -22.07
CA PHE A 387 5.44 -12.57 -21.70
C PHE A 387 6.66 -12.97 -22.54
N THR A 388 6.59 -12.65 -23.83
CA THR A 388 7.65 -12.92 -24.81
C THR A 388 8.96 -12.21 -24.44
N ASP A 389 10.06 -12.58 -25.10
CA ASP A 389 11.36 -11.93 -24.87
C ASP A 389 11.27 -10.42 -25.12
N GLU A 390 10.52 -10.02 -26.14
CA GLU A 390 10.27 -8.61 -26.45
C GLU A 390 9.52 -7.90 -25.31
N VAL A 391 8.44 -8.48 -24.79
CA VAL A 391 7.66 -7.89 -23.69
C VAL A 391 8.53 -7.73 -22.45
N ILE A 392 9.31 -8.75 -22.07
CA ILE A 392 10.20 -8.68 -20.90
C ILE A 392 11.23 -7.56 -21.09
N ILE A 393 11.87 -7.47 -22.25
CA ILE A 393 12.87 -6.42 -22.51
C ILE A 393 12.22 -5.02 -22.49
N LEU A 394 11.02 -4.85 -23.06
CA LEU A 394 10.28 -3.59 -23.00
C LEU A 394 9.98 -3.17 -21.56
N VAL A 395 9.54 -4.10 -20.72
CA VAL A 395 9.28 -3.86 -19.30
C VAL A 395 10.55 -3.41 -18.58
N LEU A 396 11.67 -4.11 -18.76
CA LEU A 396 12.95 -3.74 -18.14
C LEU A 396 13.44 -2.36 -18.57
N LYS A 397 13.35 -2.03 -19.86
CA LYS A 397 13.67 -0.69 -20.37
C LYS A 397 12.78 0.38 -19.73
N SER A 398 11.48 0.12 -19.64
CA SER A 398 10.53 1.07 -19.06
C SER A 398 10.73 1.23 -17.55
N VAL A 399 11.09 0.18 -16.81
CA VAL A 399 11.49 0.27 -15.40
C VAL A 399 12.67 1.23 -15.25
N ALA A 400 13.72 1.09 -16.06
CA ALA A 400 14.87 1.97 -16.04
C ALA A 400 14.51 3.45 -16.34
N GLU A 401 13.61 3.70 -17.29
CA GLU A 401 13.10 5.05 -17.58
C GLU A 401 12.27 5.61 -16.43
N GLN A 402 11.43 4.79 -15.79
CA GLN A 402 10.64 5.18 -14.63
C GLN A 402 11.50 5.52 -13.42
N VAL A 403 12.51 4.72 -13.11
CA VAL A 403 13.46 5.05 -12.03
C VAL A 403 14.17 6.37 -12.32
N ARG A 404 14.73 6.56 -13.52
CA ARG A 404 15.39 7.82 -13.91
C ARG A 404 14.45 9.02 -13.81
N HIS A 405 13.18 8.85 -14.18
CA HIS A 405 12.16 9.89 -14.07
C HIS A 405 11.93 10.31 -12.61
N LEU A 406 11.75 9.34 -11.70
CA LEU A 406 11.55 9.60 -10.26
C LEU A 406 12.79 10.18 -9.57
N LEU A 407 13.98 9.79 -10.01
CA LEU A 407 15.22 10.39 -9.50
C LEU A 407 15.35 11.85 -9.92
N ARG A 408 14.95 12.19 -11.16
CA ARG A 408 15.03 13.54 -11.72
C ARG A 408 13.96 14.49 -11.19
N HIS A 409 12.79 13.97 -10.81
CA HIS A 409 11.62 14.77 -10.44
C HIS A 409 11.05 14.39 -9.07
N PRO A 410 11.82 14.50 -7.97
CA PRO A 410 11.32 14.20 -6.64
C PRO A 410 10.21 15.18 -6.23
N SER A 411 9.13 14.65 -5.64
CA SER A 411 8.07 15.45 -5.02
C SER A 411 8.32 15.65 -3.51
N ARG A 412 7.25 15.74 -2.72
CA ARG A 412 7.25 15.82 -1.25
C ARG A 412 6.09 14.99 -0.69
N GLY A 413 6.08 14.77 0.62
CA GLY A 413 4.98 14.08 1.29
C GLY A 413 4.83 12.63 0.84
N ASN A 414 3.61 12.13 0.94
CA ASN A 414 3.24 10.78 0.55
C ASN A 414 3.65 10.42 -0.89
N TRP A 415 3.70 11.41 -1.80
CA TRP A 415 4.20 11.20 -3.16
C TRP A 415 5.68 10.82 -3.13
N LEU A 416 6.52 11.56 -2.40
CA LEU A 416 7.95 11.25 -2.29
C LEU A 416 8.20 9.89 -1.62
N THR A 417 7.35 9.48 -0.68
CA THR A 417 7.42 8.15 -0.05
C THR A 417 7.18 7.05 -1.09
N ALA A 418 6.08 7.14 -1.85
CA ALA A 418 5.73 6.19 -2.91
C ALA A 418 6.77 6.14 -4.04
N GLU A 419 7.29 7.31 -4.44
CA GLU A 419 8.36 7.47 -5.42
C GLU A 419 9.63 6.73 -4.96
N SER A 420 10.05 7.00 -3.73
CA SER A 420 11.28 6.43 -3.16
C SER A 420 11.14 4.93 -2.94
N LEU A 421 9.99 4.44 -2.48
CA LEU A 421 9.73 3.00 -2.39
C LEU A 421 9.77 2.33 -3.79
N GLY A 422 9.25 3.00 -4.83
CA GLY A 422 9.33 2.52 -6.22
C GLY A 422 10.77 2.38 -6.72
N VAL A 423 11.61 3.38 -6.45
CA VAL A 423 13.04 3.35 -6.78
C VAL A 423 13.77 2.26 -5.99
N TYR A 424 13.52 2.15 -4.68
CA TYR A 424 14.10 1.12 -3.83
C TYR A 424 13.74 -0.29 -4.32
N THR A 425 12.45 -0.53 -4.56
CA THR A 425 11.93 -1.81 -5.06
C THR A 425 12.57 -2.19 -6.39
N SER A 426 12.72 -1.23 -7.31
CA SER A 426 13.38 -1.47 -8.59
C SER A 426 14.87 -1.81 -8.42
N GLY A 427 15.58 -1.13 -7.53
CA GLY A 427 16.97 -1.42 -7.21
C GLY A 427 17.18 -2.78 -6.51
N VAL A 428 16.16 -3.30 -5.80
CA VAL A 428 16.17 -4.65 -5.23
C VAL A 428 15.86 -5.70 -6.29
N LEU A 429 14.81 -5.51 -7.09
CA LEU A 429 14.28 -6.51 -8.02
C LEU A 429 15.03 -6.63 -9.35
N TYR A 430 15.87 -5.66 -9.68
CA TYR A 430 16.63 -5.66 -10.93
C TYR A 430 18.13 -5.36 -10.68
N PRO A 431 18.84 -6.24 -9.94
CA PRO A 431 20.27 -6.07 -9.63
C PRO A 431 21.17 -6.21 -10.87
N GLU A 432 20.61 -6.59 -12.02
CA GLU A 432 21.29 -6.62 -13.30
C GLU A 432 21.69 -5.22 -13.79
N PHE A 433 21.06 -4.15 -13.31
CA PHE A 433 21.48 -2.78 -13.62
C PHE A 433 22.70 -2.37 -12.79
N ARG A 434 23.70 -1.75 -13.43
CA ARG A 434 24.90 -1.19 -12.77
C ARG A 434 24.54 -0.20 -11.66
N ASP A 435 23.50 0.58 -11.88
CA ASP A 435 23.05 1.62 -10.95
C ASP A 435 22.11 1.09 -9.86
N ALA A 436 21.77 -0.21 -9.83
CA ALA A 436 20.77 -0.76 -8.90
C ALA A 436 21.09 -0.47 -7.43
N ALA A 437 22.36 -0.61 -7.02
CA ALA A 437 22.81 -0.26 -5.67
C ALA A 437 22.70 1.25 -5.40
N ALA A 438 23.01 2.09 -6.38
CA ALA A 438 22.86 3.55 -6.26
C ALA A 438 21.39 3.97 -6.18
N TRP A 439 20.48 3.26 -6.86
CA TRP A 439 19.04 3.47 -6.75
C TRP A 439 18.55 3.15 -5.33
N ARG A 440 18.97 2.00 -4.76
CA ARG A 440 18.64 1.64 -3.37
C ARG A 440 19.15 2.68 -2.38
N ALA A 441 20.41 3.08 -2.49
CA ALA A 441 21.03 4.07 -1.60
C ALA A 441 20.30 5.42 -1.64
N GLN A 442 20.00 5.96 -2.82
CA GLN A 442 19.27 7.23 -2.96
C GLN A 442 17.84 7.16 -2.42
N ALA A 443 17.15 6.04 -2.65
CA ALA A 443 15.81 5.85 -2.12
C ALA A 443 15.81 5.74 -0.58
N LEU A 444 16.77 4.99 -0.02
CA LEU A 444 16.94 4.88 1.43
C LEU A 444 17.27 6.24 2.06
N GLU A 445 18.14 7.04 1.45
CA GLU A 445 18.44 8.40 1.91
C GLU A 445 17.16 9.27 1.97
N ARG A 446 16.35 9.26 0.90
CA ARG A 446 15.08 10.02 0.85
C ARG A 446 14.11 9.58 1.94
N LEU A 447 13.85 8.27 2.05
CA LEU A 447 12.91 7.71 3.02
C LEU A 447 13.37 7.94 4.46
N TYR A 448 14.67 7.72 4.72
CA TYR A 448 15.27 7.98 6.02
C TYR A 448 15.12 9.45 6.43
N ARG A 449 15.38 10.38 5.50
CA ARG A 449 15.20 11.81 5.75
C ARG A 449 13.73 12.19 5.97
N GLN A 450 12.78 11.60 5.23
CA GLN A 450 11.35 11.87 5.43
C GLN A 450 10.87 11.48 6.84
N LEU A 451 11.44 10.45 7.47
CA LEU A 451 11.12 10.12 8.86
C LEU A 451 11.44 11.25 9.84
N ASP A 452 12.32 12.19 9.47
CA ASP A 452 12.68 13.35 10.31
C ASP A 452 12.09 14.67 9.82
N GLU A 453 11.89 14.81 8.51
CA GLU A 453 11.44 16.06 7.90
C GLU A 453 9.93 16.13 7.67
N GLU A 454 9.26 14.97 7.61
CA GLU A 454 7.84 14.87 7.26
C GLU A 454 7.02 14.11 8.31
N VAL A 455 7.65 13.43 9.28
CA VAL A 455 6.95 12.79 10.41
C VAL A 455 7.29 13.51 11.70
N TYR A 456 6.30 14.16 12.30
CA TYR A 456 6.49 14.91 13.55
C TYR A 456 7.06 14.03 14.68
N PRO A 457 7.73 14.60 15.71
CA PRO A 457 8.26 13.83 16.83
C PRO A 457 7.22 13.00 17.57
N ASP A 458 5.95 13.44 17.58
CA ASP A 458 4.82 12.75 18.17
C ASP A 458 4.12 11.75 17.22
N GLY A 459 4.66 11.57 16.00
CA GLY A 459 4.45 10.37 15.19
C GLY A 459 3.54 10.51 13.98
N MET A 460 2.78 11.59 13.85
CA MET A 460 1.95 11.81 12.67
C MET A 460 2.75 12.40 11.52
N GLN A 461 2.53 11.89 10.30
CA GLN A 461 3.03 12.53 9.09
C GLN A 461 2.33 13.88 8.86
N PHE A 462 3.11 14.88 8.45
CA PHE A 462 2.75 16.31 8.41
C PHE A 462 1.56 16.69 7.50
N GLU A 463 1.02 15.78 6.69
CA GLU A 463 -0.24 15.96 5.97
C GLU A 463 -1.46 15.92 6.90
N LEU A 464 -1.28 15.41 8.13
CA LEU A 464 -2.31 15.35 9.18
C LEU A 464 -3.58 14.58 8.79
N ALA A 465 -3.52 13.81 7.70
CA ALA A 465 -4.60 12.94 7.26
C ALA A 465 -4.30 11.47 7.63
N LEU A 466 -5.15 10.87 8.45
CA LEU A 466 -4.85 9.55 9.05
C LEU A 466 -4.65 8.44 8.02
N GLY A 467 -5.46 8.44 6.96
CA GLY A 467 -5.35 7.47 5.87
C GLY A 467 -4.01 7.57 5.13
N TYR A 468 -3.45 8.77 5.01
CA TYR A 468 -2.14 8.98 4.41
C TYR A 468 -1.02 8.58 5.37
N ASN A 469 -1.17 8.87 6.66
CA ASN A 469 -0.22 8.42 7.68
C ASN A 469 -0.09 6.89 7.73
N THR A 470 -1.20 6.15 7.66
CA THR A 470 -1.14 4.68 7.65
C THR A 470 -0.59 4.13 6.32
N TRP A 471 -0.85 4.81 5.20
CA TRP A 471 -0.27 4.47 3.90
C TRP A 471 1.26 4.60 3.91
N VAL A 472 1.79 5.76 4.28
CA VAL A 472 3.24 5.99 4.29
C VAL A 472 3.95 5.14 5.33
N LEU A 473 3.31 4.84 6.48
CA LEU A 473 3.82 3.87 7.45
C LEU A 473 4.02 2.49 6.81
N ALA A 474 3.04 2.01 6.04
CA ALA A 474 3.15 0.75 5.33
C ALA A 474 4.30 0.77 4.30
N GLU A 475 4.48 1.89 3.59
CA GLU A 475 5.57 2.05 2.64
C GLU A 475 6.96 2.05 3.31
N PHE A 476 7.13 2.74 4.45
CA PHE A 476 8.37 2.69 5.22
C PHE A 476 8.66 1.27 5.74
N VAL A 477 7.66 0.56 6.24
CA VAL A 477 7.81 -0.83 6.71
C VAL A 477 8.16 -1.77 5.56
N GLN A 478 7.64 -1.51 4.35
CA GLN A 478 7.92 -2.33 3.18
C GLN A 478 9.41 -2.34 2.80
N VAL A 479 10.16 -1.27 3.11
CA VAL A 479 11.63 -1.23 2.96
C VAL A 479 12.29 -2.32 3.80
N LEU A 480 11.94 -2.41 5.09
CA LEU A 480 12.47 -3.40 6.01
C LEU A 480 12.13 -4.82 5.56
N ARG A 481 10.90 -5.04 5.10
CA ARG A 481 10.44 -6.33 4.59
C ARG A 481 11.23 -6.76 3.36
N LEU A 482 11.37 -5.88 2.37
CA LEU A 482 12.12 -6.15 1.14
C LEU A 482 13.61 -6.34 1.38
N ALA A 483 14.21 -5.50 2.24
CA ALA A 483 15.60 -5.59 2.63
C ALA A 483 15.88 -6.96 3.26
N ARG A 484 15.08 -7.36 4.25
CA ARG A 484 15.22 -8.65 4.92
C ARG A 484 15.03 -9.82 3.98
N LEU A 485 13.97 -9.78 3.15
CA LEU A 485 13.67 -10.84 2.19
C LEU A 485 14.82 -11.09 1.19
N ASN A 486 15.60 -10.04 0.88
CA ASN A 486 16.68 -10.11 -0.10
C ASN A 486 18.09 -10.07 0.54
N GLY A 487 18.21 -10.16 1.87
CA GLY A 487 19.50 -10.12 2.55
C GLY A 487 20.23 -8.76 2.48
N LEU A 488 19.50 -7.66 2.33
CA LEU A 488 20.01 -6.29 2.16
C LEU A 488 19.84 -5.43 3.43
N MET A 489 19.61 -6.04 4.59
CA MET A 489 19.44 -5.29 5.85
C MET A 489 20.66 -4.46 6.23
N GLU A 490 21.86 -4.84 5.78
CA GLU A 490 23.09 -4.08 6.02
C GLU A 490 23.12 -2.73 5.29
N GLU A 491 22.33 -2.56 4.24
CA GLU A 491 22.21 -1.27 3.53
C GLU A 491 21.25 -0.29 4.24
N VAL A 492 20.34 -0.81 5.07
CA VAL A 492 19.35 0.00 5.78
C VAL A 492 20.02 0.67 6.99
N PRO A 493 19.83 2.00 7.21
CA PRO A 493 20.37 2.67 8.39
C PRO A 493 19.98 1.96 9.70
N ALA A 494 20.94 1.77 10.61
CA ALA A 494 20.76 0.95 11.80
C ALA A 494 19.61 1.41 12.72
N ASP A 495 19.33 2.72 12.76
CA ASP A 495 18.26 3.34 13.53
C ASP A 495 16.96 3.56 12.74
N TYR A 496 16.89 3.14 11.47
CA TYR A 496 15.68 3.25 10.62
C TYR A 496 14.47 2.60 11.29
N ARG A 497 14.64 1.38 11.82
CA ARG A 497 13.59 0.66 12.57
C ARG A 497 13.11 1.51 13.75
N SER A 498 14.00 1.96 14.63
CA SER A 498 13.61 2.72 15.82
C SER A 498 12.89 4.04 15.49
N ARG A 499 13.18 4.66 14.34
CA ARG A 499 12.50 5.90 13.90
C ARG A 499 11.03 5.69 13.54
N LEU A 500 10.61 4.47 13.20
CA LEU A 500 9.20 4.16 12.92
C LEU A 500 8.35 4.06 14.19
N ALA A 501 8.97 3.85 15.36
CA ALA A 501 8.24 3.60 16.60
C ALA A 501 7.28 4.75 16.97
N LYS A 502 7.65 6.00 16.69
CA LYS A 502 6.79 7.17 16.93
C LYS A 502 5.48 7.11 16.15
N MET A 503 5.49 6.59 14.92
CA MET A 503 4.27 6.48 14.11
C MET A 503 3.28 5.47 14.70
N TYR A 504 3.77 4.35 15.23
CA TYR A 504 2.94 3.38 15.94
C TYR A 504 2.45 3.94 17.28
N GLU A 505 3.27 4.72 17.98
CA GLU A 505 2.86 5.39 19.21
C GLU A 505 1.71 6.38 18.97
N TYR A 506 1.75 7.14 17.87
CA TYR A 506 0.62 7.97 17.46
C TYR A 506 -0.65 7.13 17.27
N LEU A 507 -0.58 6.04 16.48
CA LEU A 507 -1.73 5.16 16.23
C LEU A 507 -2.30 4.55 17.52
N MET A 508 -1.43 4.20 18.47
CA MET A 508 -1.81 3.71 19.80
C MET A 508 -2.60 4.78 20.56
N LYS A 509 -2.06 6.01 20.62
CA LYS A 509 -2.67 7.16 21.33
C LYS A 509 -4.01 7.59 20.75
N VAL A 510 -4.26 7.42 19.45
CA VAL A 510 -5.54 7.77 18.81
C VAL A 510 -6.51 6.58 18.66
N SER A 511 -6.11 5.39 19.12
CA SER A 511 -6.95 4.18 19.01
C SER A 511 -8.19 4.29 19.89
N ARG A 512 -9.36 4.05 19.29
CA ARG A 512 -10.65 3.89 19.95
C ARG A 512 -10.78 2.47 20.49
N PRO A 513 -11.63 2.22 21.50
CA PRO A 513 -11.81 0.90 22.11
C PRO A 513 -12.17 -0.24 21.16
N ASN A 514 -12.82 0.06 20.03
CA ASN A 514 -13.12 -0.91 18.99
C ASN A 514 -11.96 -1.11 17.98
N GLY A 515 -10.73 -0.74 18.34
CA GLY A 515 -9.52 -0.93 17.53
C GLY A 515 -9.47 -0.12 16.24
N THR A 516 -10.22 0.98 16.16
CA THR A 516 -10.23 1.88 15.00
C THR A 516 -9.82 3.29 15.43
N ALA A 517 -9.44 4.17 14.51
CA ALA A 517 -9.14 5.58 14.78
C ALA A 517 -9.96 6.48 13.84
N PHE A 518 -10.24 7.71 14.27
CA PHE A 518 -11.09 8.65 13.51
C PHE A 518 -10.47 9.04 12.17
N GLY A 519 -11.28 9.12 11.12
CA GLY A 519 -10.88 9.67 9.82
C GLY A 519 -10.68 11.17 9.87
N LEU A 520 -9.44 11.62 10.06
CA LEU A 520 -9.07 13.04 10.09
C LEU A 520 -8.72 13.54 8.69
N ASN A 521 -9.10 14.78 8.36
CA ASN A 521 -8.80 15.40 7.07
C ASN A 521 -9.28 14.51 5.90
N ASP A 522 -8.53 14.38 4.80
CA ASP A 522 -8.88 13.48 3.69
C ASP A 522 -8.70 11.98 4.02
N ALA A 523 -9.35 11.51 5.08
CA ALA A 523 -9.38 10.11 5.47
C ALA A 523 -10.75 9.67 5.98
N GLY A 524 -11.06 8.40 5.79
CA GLY A 524 -12.11 7.71 6.55
C GLY A 524 -11.53 7.09 7.82
N ASP A 525 -12.42 6.55 8.66
CA ASP A 525 -12.04 5.78 9.84
C ASP A 525 -11.08 4.64 9.47
N ALA A 526 -9.97 4.53 10.20
CA ALA A 526 -8.93 3.52 9.96
C ALA A 526 -9.01 2.39 10.98
N ASN A 527 -8.92 1.13 10.53
CA ASN A 527 -8.71 0.00 11.42
C ASN A 527 -7.22 -0.09 11.78
N VAL A 528 -6.89 0.14 13.05
CA VAL A 528 -5.50 0.18 13.53
C VAL A 528 -5.08 -1.12 14.24
N ARG A 529 -5.97 -2.12 14.37
CA ARG A 529 -5.66 -3.39 15.04
C ARG A 529 -4.47 -4.10 14.43
N ARG A 530 -4.53 -4.38 13.12
CA ARG A 530 -3.44 -5.07 12.40
C ARG A 530 -2.15 -4.25 12.48
N LEU A 531 -2.24 -2.95 12.27
CA LEU A 531 -1.08 -2.05 12.29
C LEU A 531 -0.37 -2.09 13.63
N LEU A 532 -1.10 -1.99 14.74
CA LEU A 532 -0.49 -2.00 16.08
C LEU A 532 0.12 -3.35 16.45
N ILE A 533 -0.47 -4.45 15.96
CA ILE A 533 0.12 -5.78 16.17
C ILE A 533 1.35 -6.01 15.28
N ASP A 534 1.31 -5.60 14.02
CA ASP A 534 2.51 -5.57 13.16
C ASP A 534 3.60 -4.67 13.78
N GLY A 535 3.20 -3.57 14.43
CA GLY A 535 4.08 -2.72 15.22
C GLY A 535 4.69 -3.45 16.42
N TYR A 536 3.92 -4.23 17.16
CA TYR A 536 4.44 -5.02 18.28
C TYR A 536 5.37 -6.16 17.82
N ASP A 537 5.10 -6.77 16.67
CA ASP A 537 6.04 -7.72 16.04
C ASP A 537 7.36 -7.04 15.66
N LEU A 538 7.28 -5.81 15.14
CA LEU A 538 8.46 -5.02 14.83
C LEU A 538 9.16 -4.48 16.09
N PHE A 539 8.45 -4.27 17.20
CA PHE A 539 8.93 -3.71 18.47
C PHE A 539 8.44 -4.53 19.66
N PRO A 540 8.97 -5.75 19.89
CA PRO A 540 8.53 -6.61 21.00
C PRO A 540 8.76 -5.96 22.38
N GLU A 541 9.65 -4.99 22.48
CA GLU A 541 9.86 -4.17 23.69
C GLU A 541 8.72 -3.17 23.97
N ARG A 542 7.83 -2.93 23.01
CA ARG A 542 6.68 -2.01 23.08
C ARG A 542 5.37 -2.75 23.28
N ALA A 543 5.29 -3.54 24.35
CA ALA A 543 4.06 -4.26 24.75
C ALA A 543 2.84 -3.35 24.98
N ASP A 544 3.04 -2.03 25.07
CA ASP A 544 1.99 -1.02 25.11
C ASP A 544 1.23 -0.87 23.78
N LEU A 545 1.81 -1.26 22.64
CA LEU A 545 1.16 -1.14 21.33
C LEU A 545 -0.07 -2.05 21.19
N VAL A 546 -0.06 -3.23 21.82
CA VAL A 546 -1.18 -4.17 21.77
C VAL A 546 -2.27 -3.92 22.82
N TYR A 547 -1.95 -3.14 23.86
CA TYR A 547 -2.88 -2.84 24.95
C TYR A 547 -4.21 -2.22 24.48
N PRO A 548 -4.23 -1.20 23.59
CA PRO A 548 -5.48 -0.62 23.08
C PRO A 548 -6.36 -1.62 22.33
N VAL A 549 -5.74 -2.43 21.47
CA VAL A 549 -6.45 -3.27 20.51
C VAL A 549 -6.91 -4.59 21.13
N THR A 550 -6.45 -4.87 22.34
CA THR A 550 -6.88 -5.96 23.21
C THR A 550 -7.73 -5.47 24.38
N GLN A 551 -8.26 -4.24 24.31
CA GLN A 551 -9.16 -3.66 25.32
C GLN A 551 -8.54 -3.64 26.73
N GLY A 552 -7.23 -3.44 26.81
CA GLY A 552 -6.47 -3.39 28.06
C GLY A 552 -6.15 -4.74 28.70
N ARG A 553 -6.37 -5.86 27.99
CA ARG A 553 -6.16 -7.22 28.53
C ARG A 553 -4.75 -7.76 28.33
N VAL A 554 -4.08 -7.43 27.22
CA VAL A 554 -2.73 -7.92 26.89
C VAL A 554 -1.73 -6.79 26.79
N GLY A 555 -0.50 -7.07 27.20
CA GLY A 555 0.59 -6.12 27.17
C GLY A 555 0.63 -5.26 28.42
N ARG A 556 1.24 -4.09 28.32
CA ARG A 556 1.32 -3.13 29.44
C ARG A 556 0.49 -1.89 29.12
N PRO A 557 -0.19 -1.27 30.10
CA PRO A 557 -0.85 -0.01 29.84
C PRO A 557 0.16 1.04 29.35
N PRO A 558 -0.24 1.96 28.44
CA PRO A 558 0.55 3.14 28.14
C PRO A 558 0.83 3.97 29.41
N VAL A 559 1.85 4.82 29.36
CA VAL A 559 2.27 5.66 30.51
C VAL A 559 1.12 6.54 31.02
N SER A 560 0.24 6.97 30.12
CA SER A 560 -0.99 7.69 30.43
C SER A 560 -2.11 7.24 29.51
N ASP A 561 -3.33 7.28 30.02
CA ASP A 561 -4.53 6.99 29.22
C ASP A 561 -4.78 8.13 28.23
N SER A 562 -4.85 9.36 28.73
CA SER A 562 -4.97 10.58 27.93
C SER A 562 -3.59 11.00 27.39
N ALA A 563 -3.57 11.65 26.23
CA ALA A 563 -2.34 11.95 25.52
C ALA A 563 -2.39 13.31 24.80
N ALA A 564 -1.29 14.05 24.90
CA ALA A 564 -1.01 15.23 24.08
C ALA A 564 0.02 14.89 23.00
N MET A 565 -0.24 15.37 21.78
CA MET A 565 0.65 15.28 20.63
C MET A 565 0.79 16.70 20.07
N PRO A 566 1.65 17.56 20.65
CA PRO A 566 1.65 19.00 20.41
C PRO A 566 2.18 19.43 19.02
N TYR A 567 3.08 18.64 18.41
CA TYR A 567 3.54 18.92 17.04
C TYR A 567 2.45 18.67 16.02
N THR A 568 1.81 17.51 16.13
CA THR A 568 0.59 17.17 15.39
C THR A 568 -0.55 18.14 15.77
N GLY A 569 -0.59 18.54 17.04
CA GLY A 569 -1.65 19.30 17.70
C GLY A 569 -2.92 18.51 17.96
N HIS A 570 -2.80 17.20 18.18
CA HIS A 570 -3.93 16.36 18.56
C HIS A 570 -3.90 16.05 20.05
N TYR A 571 -5.06 16.06 20.68
CA TYR A 571 -5.21 15.85 22.12
C TYR A 571 -6.33 14.85 22.37
N VAL A 572 -6.00 13.76 23.06
CA VAL A 572 -6.92 12.66 23.32
C VAL A 572 -7.18 12.58 24.82
N MET A 573 -8.44 12.73 25.21
CA MET A 573 -8.92 12.54 26.58
C MET A 573 -9.69 11.23 26.62
N ARG A 574 -9.39 10.34 27.57
CA ARG A 574 -10.12 9.07 27.68
C ARG A 574 -10.29 8.59 29.12
N THR A 575 -11.30 7.77 29.35
CA THR A 575 -11.57 7.15 30.67
C THR A 575 -10.90 5.79 30.86
N GLY A 576 -10.21 5.26 29.84
CA GLY A 576 -9.59 3.93 29.84
C GLY A 576 -9.49 3.35 28.42
N TRP A 577 -9.30 2.04 28.34
CA TRP A 577 -9.07 1.32 27.06
C TRP A 577 -10.07 0.19 26.78
N ASP A 578 -10.93 -0.13 27.75
CA ASP A 578 -11.98 -1.14 27.59
C ASP A 578 -13.10 -0.66 26.65
N GLU A 579 -14.02 -1.57 26.30
CA GLU A 579 -15.15 -1.28 25.40
C GLU A 579 -16.08 -0.16 25.90
N ALA A 580 -16.17 0.04 27.22
CA ALA A 580 -16.99 1.08 27.84
C ALA A 580 -16.28 2.44 27.91
N ALA A 581 -14.99 2.50 27.58
CA ALA A 581 -14.21 3.72 27.63
C ALA A 581 -14.78 4.79 26.71
N ARG A 582 -14.71 6.03 27.20
CA ARG A 582 -15.14 7.23 26.51
C ARG A 582 -13.89 7.95 26.05
N LEU A 583 -13.91 8.45 24.83
CA LEU A 583 -12.79 9.12 24.21
C LEU A 583 -13.27 10.41 23.56
N LEU A 584 -12.57 11.51 23.83
CA LEU A 584 -12.67 12.77 23.11
C LEU A 584 -11.33 13.02 22.41
N HIS A 585 -11.38 13.32 21.12
CA HIS A 585 -10.25 13.79 20.34
C HIS A 585 -10.47 15.26 20.01
N LEU A 586 -9.49 16.12 20.28
CA LEU A 586 -9.49 17.53 19.91
C LEU A 586 -8.34 17.80 18.92
N ASP A 587 -8.67 18.44 17.80
CA ASP A 587 -7.66 19.01 16.89
C ASP A 587 -7.36 20.47 17.25
N SER A 588 -6.11 20.77 17.61
CA SER A 588 -5.58 22.13 17.77
C SER A 588 -4.30 22.33 16.95
N GLY A 589 -4.11 21.51 15.91
CA GLY A 589 -2.92 21.44 15.09
C GLY A 589 -2.70 22.61 14.14
N PRO A 590 -1.54 22.58 13.44
CA PRO A 590 -1.35 23.40 12.27
C PRO A 590 -2.31 22.92 11.17
N PHE A 591 -2.31 23.56 9.99
CA PHE A 591 -3.26 23.19 8.95
C PHE A 591 -2.97 21.81 8.34
N GLY A 592 -1.69 21.45 8.18
CA GLY A 592 -1.21 20.25 7.51
C GLY A 592 -0.70 20.51 6.08
N ALA A 593 -0.30 19.44 5.40
CA ALA A 593 0.06 19.24 3.98
C ALA A 593 -1.04 18.69 3.05
N GLY A 594 -1.42 19.34 1.94
CA GLY A 594 -2.11 18.74 0.77
C GLY A 594 -3.57 18.26 0.93
N HIS A 595 -3.92 17.73 2.09
CA HIS A 595 -5.14 16.97 2.39
C HIS A 595 -6.04 17.66 3.43
N GLN A 596 -5.80 18.95 3.67
CA GLN A 596 -6.28 19.67 4.84
C GLN A 596 -7.72 20.18 4.73
N HIS A 597 -8.46 20.10 5.83
CA HIS A 597 -9.81 20.64 6.00
C HIS A 597 -9.78 21.88 6.90
N GLU A 598 -10.76 22.77 6.85
CA GLU A 598 -10.83 23.97 7.71
C GLU A 598 -11.46 23.65 9.09
N ASP A 599 -10.85 22.71 9.81
CA ASP A 599 -11.36 21.98 10.98
C ASP A 599 -10.71 22.31 12.34
N LYS A 600 -9.94 23.41 12.47
CA LYS A 600 -9.24 23.70 13.73
C LYS A 600 -10.23 23.79 14.90
N LEU A 601 -9.86 23.20 16.03
CA LEU A 601 -10.67 23.04 17.25
C LEU A 601 -11.83 22.05 17.12
N SER A 602 -11.86 21.22 16.07
CA SER A 602 -12.84 20.13 15.93
C SER A 602 -12.73 19.14 17.08
N ILE A 603 -13.88 18.71 17.61
CA ILE A 603 -13.98 17.63 18.59
C ILE A 603 -14.65 16.38 18.01
N LEU A 604 -14.10 15.21 18.34
CA LEU A 604 -14.66 13.91 17.97
C LEU A 604 -14.87 13.09 19.22
N ILE A 605 -16.00 12.40 19.32
CA ILE A 605 -16.39 11.69 20.54
C ILE A 605 -16.73 10.24 20.19
N TYR A 606 -16.14 9.32 20.94
CA TYR A 606 -16.53 7.92 20.98
C TYR A 606 -16.98 7.58 22.40
N ALA A 607 -18.17 7.01 22.55
CA ALA A 607 -18.67 6.54 23.82
C ALA A 607 -19.77 5.49 23.62
N TYR A 608 -19.95 4.60 24.60
CA TYR A 608 -20.99 3.58 24.58
C TYR A 608 -20.90 2.66 23.34
N GLY A 609 -19.68 2.25 22.99
CA GLY A 609 -19.43 1.32 21.88
C GLY A 609 -19.59 1.89 20.47
N ARG A 610 -19.74 3.22 20.31
CA ARG A 610 -19.92 3.85 18.99
C ARG A 610 -19.39 5.28 18.92
N PRO A 611 -19.07 5.79 17.73
CA PRO A 611 -18.85 7.22 17.53
C PRO A 611 -20.15 8.03 17.74
N LEU A 612 -20.05 9.15 18.44
CA LEU A 612 -21.15 10.09 18.72
C LEU A 612 -21.00 11.42 17.97
N LEU A 613 -19.78 11.97 17.91
CA LEU A 613 -19.41 13.10 17.06
C LEU A 613 -18.33 12.62 16.09
N VAL A 614 -18.58 12.81 14.80
CA VAL A 614 -17.73 12.33 13.70
C VAL A 614 -17.29 13.47 12.81
N GLU A 615 -16.26 13.20 12.01
CA GLU A 615 -15.78 14.10 10.98
C GLU A 615 -16.69 14.14 9.75
N GLY A 616 -16.61 15.25 9.01
CA GLY A 616 -17.24 15.38 7.69
C GLY A 616 -16.68 14.38 6.68
N GLY A 617 -15.44 13.93 6.92
CA GLY A 617 -14.76 12.85 6.21
C GLY A 617 -14.33 13.23 4.80
N VAL A 618 -13.98 12.21 4.02
CA VAL A 618 -13.45 12.38 2.66
C VAL A 618 -14.47 11.95 1.60
N VAL A 619 -14.55 12.73 0.53
CA VAL A 619 -15.27 12.37 -0.71
C VAL A 619 -14.30 12.39 -1.88
N MET A 620 -14.77 12.08 -3.09
CA MET A 620 -13.92 12.07 -4.28
C MET A 620 -13.17 13.41 -4.44
N TYR A 621 -11.91 13.33 -4.90
CA TYR A 621 -11.08 14.49 -5.26
C TYR A 621 -11.57 15.14 -6.56
N ASP A 622 -12.81 15.63 -6.54
CA ASP A 622 -13.47 16.31 -7.63
C ASP A 622 -13.66 17.80 -7.29
N ARG A 623 -14.52 18.49 -8.03
CA ARG A 623 -14.88 19.87 -7.72
C ARG A 623 -16.25 19.99 -7.07
N SER A 624 -16.91 18.90 -6.71
CA SER A 624 -18.33 18.85 -6.38
C SER A 624 -18.71 19.70 -5.17
N ARG A 625 -20.02 19.93 -5.01
CA ARG A 625 -20.54 20.56 -3.79
C ARG A 625 -20.20 19.78 -2.53
N TRP A 626 -20.12 18.45 -2.62
CA TRP A 626 -19.73 17.61 -1.49
C TRP A 626 -18.26 17.79 -1.15
N ARG A 627 -17.37 17.84 -2.16
CA ARG A 627 -15.96 18.13 -1.93
C ARG A 627 -15.75 19.52 -1.35
N THR A 628 -16.50 20.50 -1.83
CA THR A 628 -16.48 21.86 -1.28
C THR A 628 -16.95 21.90 0.18
N TYR A 629 -18.02 21.18 0.50
CA TYR A 629 -18.60 21.12 1.85
C TYR A 629 -17.66 20.49 2.86
N VAL A 630 -17.10 19.30 2.58
CA VAL A 630 -16.24 18.58 3.54
C VAL A 630 -14.90 19.27 3.83
N LEU A 631 -14.48 20.22 2.99
CA LEU A 631 -13.25 20.97 3.20
C LEU A 631 -13.43 22.19 4.11
N GLN A 632 -14.65 22.48 4.55
CA GLN A 632 -15.04 23.73 5.20
C GLN A 632 -15.49 23.50 6.65
N THR A 633 -15.26 24.49 7.51
CA THR A 633 -15.55 24.54 8.95
C THR A 633 -16.95 24.03 9.30
N ARG A 634 -17.96 24.38 8.50
CA ARG A 634 -19.35 23.91 8.68
C ARG A 634 -19.57 22.40 8.67
N SER A 635 -18.60 21.63 8.18
CA SER A 635 -18.67 20.16 8.15
C SER A 635 -18.02 19.50 9.37
N HIS A 636 -17.48 20.30 10.29
CA HIS A 636 -16.73 19.86 11.46
C HIS A 636 -17.40 20.29 12.77
N ASN A 637 -17.01 19.65 13.87
CA ASN A 637 -17.56 19.91 15.20
C ASN A 637 -16.77 21.04 15.89
N THR A 638 -16.82 22.25 15.32
CA THR A 638 -16.09 23.43 15.81
C THR A 638 -16.97 24.70 15.71
N VAL A 639 -16.41 25.84 16.11
CA VAL A 639 -17.12 27.13 16.14
C VAL A 639 -16.93 27.89 14.83
N MET A 640 -18.04 28.40 14.30
CA MET A 640 -18.08 29.42 13.25
C MET A 640 -18.42 30.79 13.87
N ILE A 641 -17.88 31.86 13.30
CA ILE A 641 -18.22 33.25 13.68
C ILE A 641 -19.10 33.84 12.58
N ASP A 642 -20.29 34.34 12.91
CA ASP A 642 -21.25 34.93 11.96
C ASP A 642 -21.56 34.04 10.74
N GLY A 643 -21.50 32.72 10.91
CA GLY A 643 -21.70 31.73 9.83
C GLY A 643 -20.55 31.66 8.81
N MET A 644 -19.39 32.23 9.13
CA MET A 644 -18.18 32.22 8.30
C MET A 644 -17.29 31.00 8.56
N GLU A 645 -16.55 30.59 7.52
CA GLU A 645 -15.58 29.51 7.57
C GLU A 645 -14.22 30.03 8.06
N GLN A 646 -13.46 29.18 8.74
CA GLN A 646 -12.02 29.38 8.89
C GLN A 646 -11.36 29.45 7.50
N TYR A 647 -10.29 30.24 7.40
CA TYR A 647 -9.52 30.42 6.17
C TYR A 647 -8.02 30.32 6.41
N ARG A 648 -7.56 29.16 6.92
CA ARG A 648 -6.13 28.89 7.11
C ARG A 648 -5.37 28.89 5.80
N ARG A 649 -6.05 28.61 4.67
CA ARG A 649 -5.44 28.58 3.33
C ARG A 649 -4.74 29.88 2.90
N ALA A 650 -5.05 31.01 3.52
CA ALA A 650 -4.40 32.29 3.21
C ALA A 650 -2.92 32.34 3.64
N ASP A 651 -2.55 31.59 4.69
CA ASP A 651 -1.22 31.64 5.29
C ASP A 651 -0.50 30.31 5.11
N ARG A 652 0.22 30.18 4.01
CA ARG A 652 0.92 28.93 3.65
C ARG A 652 2.11 28.63 4.55
N GLU A 653 2.64 29.62 5.26
CA GLU A 653 3.81 29.45 6.12
C GLU A 653 3.44 28.75 7.44
N SER A 654 2.19 28.88 7.90
CA SER A 654 1.67 28.19 9.09
C SER A 654 1.11 26.79 8.85
N TYR A 655 1.17 26.29 7.61
CA TYR A 655 0.62 24.99 7.27
C TYR A 655 1.29 23.85 8.04
N VAL A 656 2.60 23.91 8.21
CA VAL A 656 3.40 22.84 8.80
C VAL A 656 4.33 23.45 9.84
N ARG A 657 4.64 22.72 10.91
CA ARG A 657 5.52 23.28 11.96
C ARG A 657 6.93 23.52 11.40
N PRO A 658 7.55 24.68 11.66
CA PRO A 658 8.90 24.96 11.20
C PRO A 658 9.89 23.97 11.83
N ARG A 659 10.90 23.60 11.06
CA ARG A 659 12.02 22.76 11.50
C ARG A 659 13.13 23.65 12.08
N PRO A 660 13.99 23.13 12.98
CA PRO A 660 14.06 21.74 13.44
C PRO A 660 13.13 21.46 14.64
N TRP A 661 12.57 20.25 14.71
CA TRP A 661 11.67 19.81 15.79
C TRP A 661 12.44 19.25 16.99
N THR A 662 13.21 20.12 17.66
CA THR A 662 14.14 19.72 18.74
C THR A 662 13.60 19.93 20.15
N ALA A 663 12.56 20.76 20.31
CA ALA A 663 11.92 21.02 21.59
C ALA A 663 10.81 19.97 21.90
N PRO A 664 10.41 19.78 23.18
CA PRO A 664 9.30 18.89 23.53
C PRO A 664 7.95 19.31 22.94
N THR A 665 7.75 20.61 22.73
CA THR A 665 6.57 21.23 22.12
C THR A 665 7.01 22.18 21.01
N PRO A 666 6.18 22.45 19.98
CA PRO A 666 6.52 23.42 18.95
C PRO A 666 6.70 24.82 19.52
N GLU A 667 7.62 25.59 18.95
CA GLU A 667 7.76 27.00 19.27
C GLU A 667 6.48 27.76 18.86
N GLY A 668 6.01 28.64 19.73
CA GLY A 668 4.76 29.39 19.52
C GLY A 668 3.48 28.56 19.61
N ASP A 669 3.55 27.29 20.03
CA ASP A 669 2.35 26.52 20.33
C ASP A 669 1.71 27.06 21.61
N GLU A 670 0.57 27.73 21.47
CA GLU A 670 -0.14 28.31 22.62
C GLU A 670 -0.93 27.24 23.38
N THR A 671 -1.28 26.10 22.72
CA THR A 671 -2.17 25.06 23.23
C THR A 671 -1.74 24.55 24.60
N ARG A 672 -2.65 24.66 25.57
CA ARG A 672 -2.42 24.22 26.95
C ARG A 672 -3.04 22.86 27.15
N TRP A 673 -2.26 21.96 27.71
CA TRP A 673 -2.69 20.62 28.09
C TRP A 673 -2.31 20.32 29.53
N ALA A 674 -3.27 19.79 30.29
CA ALA A 674 -3.03 19.19 31.60
C ALA A 674 -3.87 17.93 31.73
N SER A 675 -3.28 16.88 32.30
CA SER A 675 -3.95 15.61 32.57
C SER A 675 -3.56 15.13 33.96
N ALA A 676 -4.57 14.73 34.74
CA ALA A 676 -4.44 14.17 36.07
C ALA A 676 -5.60 13.21 36.33
N ASP A 677 -5.50 12.41 37.39
CA ASP A 677 -6.56 11.47 37.75
C ASP A 677 -7.91 12.20 37.91
N GLY A 678 -8.88 11.80 37.09
CA GLY A 678 -10.24 12.34 37.09
C GLY A 678 -10.45 13.66 36.33
N VAL A 679 -9.41 14.27 35.74
CA VAL A 679 -9.55 15.51 34.96
C VAL A 679 -8.51 15.62 33.84
N ASP A 680 -9.01 15.88 32.64
CA ASP A 680 -8.22 16.37 31.51
C ASP A 680 -8.66 17.79 31.17
N TRP A 681 -7.70 18.66 30.85
CA TRP A 681 -7.92 20.03 30.42
C TRP A 681 -7.13 20.31 29.15
N CYS A 682 -7.81 20.76 28.11
CA CYS A 682 -7.16 21.27 26.90
C CYS A 682 -7.76 22.62 26.51
N GLU A 683 -6.92 23.60 26.23
CA GLU A 683 -7.30 24.92 25.74
C GLU A 683 -6.49 25.23 24.48
N GLY A 684 -7.17 25.51 23.37
CA GLY A 684 -6.55 25.82 22.08
C GLY A 684 -7.21 27.03 21.43
N TRP A 685 -6.54 27.64 20.45
CA TRP A 685 -6.99 28.88 19.80
C TRP A 685 -6.99 28.79 18.28
N TYR A 686 -7.98 29.43 17.66
CA TYR A 686 -7.96 29.79 16.26
C TYR A 686 -7.86 31.31 16.14
N ARG A 687 -6.70 31.83 15.72
CA ARG A 687 -6.46 33.28 15.48
C ARG A 687 -6.39 33.63 13.99
N GLY A 688 -6.80 32.70 13.13
CA GLY A 688 -6.74 32.86 11.69
C GLY A 688 -7.88 33.72 11.14
N ALA A 689 -7.82 34.00 9.85
CA ALA A 689 -8.87 34.74 9.17
C ALA A 689 -10.14 33.90 9.01
N TYR A 690 -11.29 34.53 9.10
CA TYR A 690 -12.57 33.96 8.67
C TYR A 690 -12.95 34.51 7.29
N ARG A 691 -13.74 33.73 6.54
CA ARG A 691 -14.30 34.15 5.24
C ARG A 691 -15.75 33.71 5.09
N PRO A 692 -16.56 34.43 4.28
CA PRO A 692 -17.88 33.95 3.90
C PRO A 692 -17.85 32.57 3.24
N TYR A 693 -18.94 31.82 3.38
CA TYR A 693 -19.13 30.54 2.70
C TYR A 693 -18.85 30.67 1.20
N ARG A 694 -17.93 29.84 0.72
CA ARG A 694 -17.69 29.69 -0.71
C ARG A 694 -18.47 28.47 -1.21
N GLY A 695 -19.64 28.70 -1.77
CA GLY A 695 -20.42 27.66 -2.42
C GLY A 695 -19.75 27.11 -3.68
N PHE A 696 -20.19 25.92 -4.12
CA PHE A 696 -19.71 25.24 -5.33
C PHE A 696 -19.74 26.12 -6.58
N ASP A 697 -20.81 26.91 -6.76
CA ASP A 697 -21.01 27.77 -7.93
C ASP A 697 -20.24 29.10 -7.88
N ALA A 698 -19.43 29.34 -6.85
CA ALA A 698 -18.65 30.57 -6.71
C ALA A 698 -17.47 30.61 -7.71
N ALA A 699 -17.79 30.81 -8.98
CA ALA A 699 -16.88 31.20 -10.04
C ALA A 699 -16.47 32.66 -9.85
N GLY A 700 -15.60 32.90 -8.87
CA GLY A 700 -15.03 34.20 -8.56
C GLY A 700 -13.72 34.05 -7.78
N PRO A 701 -12.91 35.12 -7.68
CA PRO A 701 -11.76 35.14 -6.78
C PRO A 701 -12.20 34.75 -5.37
N ALA A 702 -11.27 34.17 -4.58
CA ALA A 702 -11.56 33.89 -3.18
C ALA A 702 -12.03 35.20 -2.51
N PRO A 703 -13.10 35.18 -1.70
CA PRO A 703 -13.48 36.37 -0.95
C PRO A 703 -12.27 36.83 -0.13
N GLU A 704 -11.99 38.13 -0.16
CA GLU A 704 -10.91 38.72 0.64
C GLU A 704 -11.15 38.38 2.12
N PRO A 705 -10.09 38.02 2.87
CA PRO A 705 -10.16 37.93 4.32
C PRO A 705 -10.74 39.22 4.89
N LEU A 706 -11.59 39.13 5.91
CA LEU A 706 -12.03 40.33 6.60
C LEU A 706 -10.87 40.88 7.45
N GLU A 707 -10.24 41.96 6.99
CA GLU A 707 -9.24 42.70 7.77
C GLU A 707 -9.87 43.32 9.02
N GLY A 708 -9.19 43.21 10.16
CA GLY A 708 -9.58 43.89 11.41
C GLY A 708 -10.57 43.13 12.30
N VAL A 709 -10.90 41.89 11.97
CA VAL A 709 -11.71 41.01 12.83
C VAL A 709 -10.77 40.16 13.69
N SER A 710 -10.32 40.71 14.82
CA SER A 710 -9.75 39.91 15.91
C SER A 710 -10.89 39.45 16.82
N HIS A 711 -11.12 38.14 16.90
CA HIS A 711 -11.97 37.54 17.93
C HIS A 711 -11.16 36.67 18.87
#